data_AF-A0A0L0FJA0-F1
#
_entry.id   AF-A0A0L0FJA0-F1
#
_cell.length_a   1.000
_cell.length_b   1.000
_cell.length_c   1.000
_cell.angle_alpha   90.00
_cell.angle_beta   90.00
_cell.angle_gamma   90.00
#
_symmetry.space_group_name_H-M   'P 1'
#
loop_
_entity.id
_entity.type
_entity.pdbx_description
1 polymer ?
#
loop_
_entity_poly.entity_id
_entity_poly.type
_entity_poly.pdbx_seq_one_letter_code
_entity_poly.pdbx_strand_id
1 'polypeptide(L)'
;GLRSVENNPVLPEWIKELPEPACALLIDSRHNDQAELNKQRETIEKEMKKFNVIRDIPFTQDARVYKMLWNIRKGMFPAVGAVRETGTTVIIEDVAVPLPKMAEVVVKLQGIFDKYNYSEALIFGHALMGNCHFVFTQRFDSQAEIDRYSAFMEDVAQLIAVDYGGSLKAEHGTGRNMTPFVELEWGKQGYNLMQQIKKIFDPNAILNPGVIINEDPNAHVTHLKVLPPAHPIVDKCIECGFCEPLCPSKNLTLTPRQRITTWREISRLRQNANSDSDVRRLRNLEAAFGYLGEKTCAATGLCAVQCPVGINTGKLIHHVRAVNAKGWHVRFARTIANNFALFRSTATLGLRVASLAQATIGVGTVAAISRGMGFISGGLIPTYGKFMPHGVSGSLPTVKAAASASAAAATGPAKVVYWPTCVSMTMGASIQNEDQRNSMNSTTNLLAKAGFDVVYPKNPGALCCGQPWGSLGFHANGNDKLSELNKALLEASENGKYPVVCDTSPCALRADPKFEGRGVVDDRIQVYDQAQFAHKFLLDRLTIKKSSEPLALHITCSTQKQGLDNAMKAVAEAISSKVVIPAEVTCCGFAGSKGFTQPELNAAALKTLNAAIEGCGTGMSNSRTCEIGLTRMSGITYDSIFHHLDRQSLPKSQSAP
;
A
#
# COMPACT_ATOMS: atom_id res chain seq x y z
N GLY A 1 -25.39 -12.01 1.47
CA GLY A 1 -24.97 -12.40 0.10
C GLY A 1 -24.46 -11.20 -0.69
N LEU A 2 -24.97 -10.96 -1.89
CA LEU A 2 -24.55 -9.86 -2.79
C LEU A 2 -24.68 -8.45 -2.20
N ARG A 3 -25.62 -8.25 -1.28
CA ARG A 3 -25.79 -6.97 -0.55
C ARG A 3 -24.54 -6.54 0.22
N SER A 4 -23.66 -7.46 0.62
CA SER A 4 -22.43 -7.09 1.34
C SER A 4 -21.51 -6.20 0.50
N VAL A 5 -21.60 -6.25 -0.82
CA VAL A 5 -20.77 -5.45 -1.73
C VAL A 5 -21.54 -4.31 -2.39
N GLU A 6 -22.80 -4.05 -2.01
CA GLU A 6 -23.68 -3.07 -2.65
C GLU A 6 -23.17 -1.62 -2.57
N ASN A 7 -22.37 -1.30 -1.55
CA ASN A 7 -21.82 0.04 -1.33
C ASN A 7 -20.40 0.21 -1.88
N ASN A 8 -19.90 -0.77 -2.66
CA ASN A 8 -18.62 -0.64 -3.32
C ASN A 8 -18.74 0.30 -4.54
N PRO A 9 -18.01 1.43 -4.59
CA PRO A 9 -18.16 2.44 -5.64
C PRO A 9 -17.73 1.98 -7.03
N VAL A 10 -17.04 0.83 -7.12
CA VAL A 10 -16.61 0.21 -8.39
C VAL A 10 -17.66 -0.78 -8.90
N LEU A 11 -18.64 -1.15 -8.08
CA LEU A 11 -19.65 -2.14 -8.42
C LEU A 11 -20.95 -1.48 -8.91
N PRO A 12 -21.73 -2.18 -9.74
CA PRO A 12 -22.96 -1.61 -10.28
C PRO A 12 -24.02 -1.34 -9.20
N GLU A 13 -24.71 -0.19 -9.31
CA GLU A 13 -25.74 0.22 -8.35
C GLU A 13 -26.93 -0.74 -8.29
N TRP A 14 -27.21 -1.46 -9.38
CA TRP A 14 -28.33 -2.40 -9.46
C TRP A 14 -28.26 -3.57 -8.48
N ILE A 15 -27.11 -3.83 -7.86
CA ILE A 15 -27.01 -4.85 -6.80
C ILE A 15 -28.00 -4.55 -5.66
N LYS A 16 -28.26 -3.26 -5.39
CA LYS A 16 -29.21 -2.78 -4.36
C LYS A 16 -30.67 -3.09 -4.70
N GLU A 17 -30.98 -3.30 -5.98
CA GLU A 17 -32.34 -3.50 -6.49
C GLU A 17 -32.77 -4.98 -6.45
N LEU A 18 -31.86 -5.90 -6.12
CA LEU A 18 -32.17 -7.33 -6.11
C LEU A 18 -33.13 -7.70 -4.96
N PRO A 19 -34.19 -8.49 -5.24
CA PRO A 19 -35.13 -8.96 -4.22
C PRO A 19 -34.47 -10.00 -3.28
N GLU A 20 -35.07 -10.23 -2.12
CA GLU A 20 -34.67 -11.34 -1.24
C GLU A 20 -35.70 -12.49 -1.35
N PRO A 21 -35.24 -13.75 -1.54
CA PRO A 21 -33.85 -14.19 -1.75
C PRO A 21 -33.37 -13.97 -3.21
N ALA A 22 -32.08 -13.65 -3.38
CA ALA A 22 -31.42 -13.59 -4.69
C ALA A 22 -30.11 -14.39 -4.69
N CYS A 23 -29.85 -15.09 -5.80
CA CYS A 23 -28.61 -15.80 -6.08
C CYS A 23 -27.99 -15.25 -7.37
N ALA A 24 -26.66 -15.15 -7.41
CA ALA A 24 -25.93 -14.84 -8.64
C ALA A 24 -25.04 -16.02 -9.04
N LEU A 25 -25.01 -16.29 -10.34
CA LEU A 25 -24.10 -17.23 -10.97
C LEU A 25 -23.17 -16.46 -11.90
N LEU A 26 -21.86 -16.54 -11.65
CA LEU A 26 -20.82 -15.99 -12.53
C LEU A 26 -20.20 -17.14 -13.33
N ILE A 27 -20.29 -17.06 -14.65
CA ILE A 27 -19.75 -18.09 -15.56
C ILE A 27 -18.55 -17.49 -16.32
N ASP A 28 -17.40 -18.16 -16.24
CA ASP A 28 -16.20 -17.87 -17.03
C ASP A 28 -15.94 -19.06 -17.95
N SER A 29 -15.78 -18.78 -19.25
CA SER A 29 -15.51 -19.78 -20.30
C SER A 29 -14.23 -19.38 -21.00
N ARG A 30 -13.32 -20.35 -21.15
CA ARG A 30 -11.99 -20.14 -21.72
C ARG A 30 -11.68 -21.22 -22.74
N HIS A 31 -11.17 -20.80 -23.89
CA HIS A 31 -10.66 -21.70 -24.91
C HIS A 31 -9.53 -21.00 -25.67
N ASN A 32 -8.57 -21.77 -26.18
CA ASN A 32 -7.44 -21.23 -26.95
C ASN A 32 -7.81 -20.91 -28.41
N ASP A 33 -9.00 -21.32 -28.84
CA ASP A 33 -9.57 -21.07 -30.16
C ASP A 33 -10.90 -20.29 -30.03
N GLN A 34 -11.06 -19.25 -30.84
CA GLN A 34 -12.18 -18.33 -30.76
C GLN A 34 -13.49 -18.93 -31.27
N ALA A 35 -13.45 -19.85 -32.25
CA ALA A 35 -14.65 -20.50 -32.77
C ALA A 35 -15.23 -21.47 -31.73
N GLU A 36 -14.38 -22.25 -31.09
CA GLU A 36 -14.78 -23.15 -30.00
C GLU A 36 -15.25 -22.37 -28.76
N LEU A 37 -14.62 -21.23 -28.43
CA LEU A 37 -15.12 -20.35 -27.36
C LEU A 37 -16.55 -19.84 -27.66
N ASN A 38 -16.81 -19.44 -28.90
CA ASN A 38 -18.13 -18.99 -29.33
C ASN A 38 -19.17 -20.11 -29.24
N LYS A 39 -18.82 -21.34 -29.63
CA LYS A 39 -19.68 -22.52 -29.52
C LYS A 39 -20.00 -22.88 -28.07
N GLN A 40 -19.00 -22.79 -27.17
CA GLN A 40 -19.21 -22.95 -25.72
C GLN A 40 -20.17 -21.89 -25.18
N ARG A 41 -19.96 -20.62 -25.53
CA ARG A 41 -20.85 -19.51 -25.16
C ARG A 41 -22.29 -19.76 -25.61
N GLU A 42 -22.49 -20.08 -26.88
CA GLU A 42 -23.83 -20.34 -27.44
C GLU A 42 -24.53 -21.51 -26.74
N THR A 43 -23.78 -22.55 -26.39
CA THR A 43 -24.30 -23.69 -25.63
C THR A 43 -24.77 -23.25 -24.24
N ILE A 44 -23.95 -22.48 -23.52
CA ILE A 44 -24.30 -21.96 -22.20
C ILE A 44 -25.52 -21.03 -22.28
N GLU A 45 -25.54 -20.08 -23.21
CA GLU A 45 -26.65 -19.14 -23.40
C GLU A 45 -27.96 -19.87 -23.73
N LYS A 46 -27.90 -20.93 -24.55
CA LYS A 46 -29.07 -21.76 -24.87
C LYS A 46 -29.63 -22.46 -23.62
N GLU A 47 -28.78 -22.99 -22.76
CA GLU A 47 -29.19 -23.64 -21.51
C GLU A 47 -29.73 -22.62 -20.49
N MET A 48 -29.10 -21.45 -20.39
CA MET A 48 -29.53 -20.37 -19.48
C MET A 48 -30.93 -19.83 -19.80
N LYS A 49 -31.32 -19.79 -21.09
CA LYS A 49 -32.67 -19.38 -21.53
C LYS A 49 -33.80 -20.26 -20.96
N LYS A 50 -33.51 -21.44 -20.42
CA LYS A 50 -34.50 -22.32 -19.79
C LYS A 50 -34.91 -21.83 -18.39
N PHE A 51 -34.18 -20.87 -17.81
CA PHE A 51 -34.39 -20.39 -16.46
C PHE A 51 -34.90 -18.95 -16.47
N ASN A 52 -35.79 -18.61 -15.52
CA ASN A 52 -36.22 -17.24 -15.31
C ASN A 52 -35.13 -16.49 -14.52
N VAL A 53 -34.46 -15.53 -15.15
CA VAL A 53 -33.40 -14.72 -14.55
C VAL A 53 -33.92 -13.32 -14.24
N ILE A 54 -33.69 -12.86 -13.01
CA ILE A 54 -34.08 -11.50 -12.59
C ILE A 54 -33.32 -10.44 -13.40
N ARG A 55 -32.04 -10.72 -13.67
CA ARG A 55 -31.16 -9.85 -14.44
C ARG A 55 -30.11 -10.68 -15.15
N ASP A 56 -29.97 -10.45 -16.46
CA ASP A 56 -28.97 -11.08 -17.30
C ASP A 56 -27.84 -10.09 -17.64
N ILE A 57 -26.60 -10.56 -17.57
CA ILE A 57 -25.41 -9.82 -17.99
C ILE A 57 -24.74 -10.66 -19.09
N PRO A 58 -24.68 -10.16 -20.34
CA PRO A 58 -24.17 -10.95 -21.45
C PRO A 58 -22.68 -11.27 -21.28
N PHE A 59 -22.26 -12.38 -21.88
CA PHE A 59 -20.84 -12.71 -21.99
C PHE A 59 -20.06 -11.56 -22.64
N THR A 60 -18.87 -11.26 -22.11
CA THR A 60 -18.04 -10.15 -22.56
C THR A 60 -16.56 -10.54 -22.58
N GLN A 61 -15.86 -10.07 -23.60
CA GLN A 61 -14.40 -10.16 -23.69
C GLN A 61 -13.72 -8.84 -23.26
N ASP A 62 -14.48 -7.79 -22.92
CA ASP A 62 -13.90 -6.53 -22.44
C ASP A 62 -13.27 -6.74 -21.06
N ALA A 63 -11.94 -6.58 -21.01
CA ALA A 63 -11.14 -6.72 -19.81
C ALA A 63 -11.57 -5.83 -18.64
N ARG A 64 -12.16 -4.67 -18.91
CA ARG A 64 -12.68 -3.80 -17.85
C ARG A 64 -13.92 -4.42 -17.22
N VAL A 65 -14.82 -4.95 -18.04
CA VAL A 65 -16.11 -5.49 -17.60
C VAL A 65 -15.92 -6.81 -16.86
N TYR A 66 -15.21 -7.80 -17.42
CA TYR A 66 -15.06 -9.07 -16.70
C TYR A 66 -14.23 -8.92 -15.42
N LYS A 67 -13.26 -8.00 -15.37
CA LYS A 67 -12.52 -7.71 -14.12
C LYS A 67 -13.44 -7.11 -13.06
N MET A 68 -14.35 -6.22 -13.44
CA MET A 68 -15.37 -5.67 -12.53
C MET A 68 -16.26 -6.80 -11.97
N LEU A 69 -16.75 -7.71 -12.82
CA LEU A 69 -17.57 -8.85 -12.38
C LEU A 69 -16.80 -9.77 -11.41
N TRP A 70 -15.55 -10.09 -11.72
CA TRP A 70 -14.68 -10.85 -10.81
C TRP A 70 -14.41 -10.11 -9.50
N ASN A 71 -14.36 -8.77 -9.51
CA ASN A 71 -14.21 -7.97 -8.30
C ASN A 71 -15.44 -8.05 -7.39
N ILE A 72 -16.65 -8.27 -7.91
CA ILE A 72 -17.85 -8.57 -7.09
C ILE A 72 -17.56 -9.81 -6.24
N ARG A 73 -17.22 -10.93 -6.89
CA ARG A 73 -16.91 -12.20 -6.22
C ARG A 73 -15.76 -12.06 -5.22
N LYS A 74 -14.67 -11.41 -5.61
CA LYS A 74 -13.49 -11.21 -4.74
C LYS A 74 -13.78 -10.27 -3.56
N GLY A 75 -14.73 -9.35 -3.71
CA GLY A 75 -15.10 -8.37 -2.68
C GLY A 75 -15.99 -8.92 -1.57
N MET A 76 -16.61 -10.08 -1.74
CA MET A 76 -17.57 -10.64 -0.77
C MET A 76 -16.95 -10.96 0.59
N PHE A 77 -15.81 -11.67 0.61
CA PHE A 77 -15.11 -12.00 1.85
C PHE A 77 -14.62 -10.74 2.61
N PRO A 78 -13.93 -9.79 1.97
CA PRO A 78 -13.59 -8.50 2.56
C PRO A 78 -14.76 -7.74 3.17
N ALA A 79 -15.93 -7.79 2.53
CA ALA A 79 -17.09 -7.03 2.96
C ALA A 79 -17.56 -7.42 4.37
N VAL A 80 -17.60 -8.73 4.69
CA VAL A 80 -17.91 -9.21 6.05
C VAL A 80 -16.91 -8.64 7.04
N GLY A 81 -15.63 -8.71 6.70
CA GLY A 81 -14.54 -8.16 7.50
C GLY A 81 -14.66 -6.66 7.77
N ALA A 82 -15.19 -5.89 6.80
CA ALA A 82 -15.33 -4.43 6.91
C ALA A 82 -16.51 -4.03 7.80
N VAL A 83 -17.63 -4.76 7.75
CA VAL A 83 -18.84 -4.42 8.51
C VAL A 83 -18.91 -5.08 9.89
N ARG A 84 -18.10 -6.11 10.15
CA ARG A 84 -18.08 -6.86 11.42
C ARG A 84 -18.03 -5.98 12.67
N GLU A 85 -18.66 -6.44 13.75
CA GLU A 85 -18.50 -5.80 15.05
C GLU A 85 -17.06 -5.89 15.57
N THR A 86 -16.61 -4.87 16.29
CA THR A 86 -15.30 -4.90 16.94
C THR A 86 -15.30 -5.98 18.03
N GLY A 87 -14.26 -6.82 18.06
CA GLY A 87 -14.16 -7.94 19.00
C GLY A 87 -14.46 -9.30 18.38
N THR A 88 -15.14 -9.34 17.22
CA THR A 88 -15.43 -10.58 16.50
C THR A 88 -14.23 -11.05 15.66
N THR A 89 -14.20 -12.33 15.32
CA THR A 89 -13.29 -12.95 14.36
C THR A 89 -14.08 -13.31 13.11
N VAL A 90 -13.51 -13.06 11.93
CA VAL A 90 -14.09 -13.55 10.67
C VAL A 90 -13.73 -15.02 10.53
N ILE A 91 -14.73 -15.88 10.57
CA ILE A 91 -14.59 -17.31 10.30
C ILE A 91 -14.88 -17.52 8.82
N ILE A 92 -14.01 -18.27 8.15
CA ILE A 92 -14.19 -18.72 6.78
C ILE A 92 -13.97 -20.22 6.74
N GLU A 93 -14.98 -20.93 6.30
CA GLU A 93 -14.92 -22.37 6.12
C GLU A 93 -15.40 -22.70 4.71
N ASP A 94 -15.03 -23.89 4.25
CA ASP A 94 -15.34 -24.41 2.93
C ASP A 94 -15.72 -25.88 3.05
N VAL A 95 -16.72 -26.28 2.28
CA VAL A 95 -17.26 -27.65 2.24
C VAL A 95 -17.50 -28.05 0.81
N ALA A 96 -17.53 -29.35 0.53
CA ALA A 96 -17.90 -29.87 -0.77
C ALA A 96 -18.98 -30.93 -0.62
N VAL A 97 -19.98 -30.91 -1.51
CA VAL A 97 -21.06 -31.90 -1.54
C VAL A 97 -21.30 -32.37 -2.97
N PRO A 98 -21.92 -33.55 -3.17
CA PRO A 98 -22.31 -33.99 -4.49
C PRO A 98 -23.14 -32.91 -5.21
N LEU A 99 -22.74 -32.53 -6.43
CA LEU A 99 -23.35 -31.42 -7.18
C LEU A 99 -24.89 -31.47 -7.24
N PRO A 100 -25.55 -32.63 -7.48
CA PRO A 100 -27.02 -32.70 -7.50
C PRO A 100 -27.70 -32.36 -6.16
N LYS A 101 -26.96 -32.38 -5.05
CA LYS A 101 -27.45 -32.09 -3.70
C LYS A 101 -27.12 -30.68 -3.23
N MET A 102 -26.29 -29.94 -3.96
CA MET A 102 -25.77 -28.64 -3.53
C MET A 102 -26.89 -27.64 -3.17
N ALA A 103 -27.94 -27.52 -3.99
CA ALA A 103 -29.04 -26.60 -3.71
C ALA A 103 -29.75 -26.91 -2.39
N GLU A 104 -30.05 -28.19 -2.14
CA GLU A 104 -30.70 -28.65 -0.89
C GLU A 104 -29.81 -28.39 0.33
N VAL A 105 -28.51 -28.68 0.21
CA VAL A 105 -27.51 -28.44 1.26
C VAL A 105 -27.40 -26.95 1.59
N VAL A 106 -27.32 -26.07 0.59
CA VAL A 106 -27.20 -24.62 0.81
C VAL A 106 -28.42 -24.09 1.58
N VAL A 107 -29.64 -24.53 1.23
CA VAL A 107 -30.85 -24.12 1.96
C VAL A 107 -30.83 -24.62 3.41
N LYS A 108 -30.42 -25.87 3.66
CA LYS A 108 -30.29 -26.38 5.03
C LYS A 108 -29.20 -25.66 5.82
N LEU A 109 -28.08 -25.35 5.19
CA LEU A 109 -26.98 -24.59 5.80
C LEU A 109 -27.42 -23.16 6.16
N GLN A 110 -28.23 -22.51 5.33
CA GLN A 110 -28.87 -21.23 5.68
C GLN A 110 -29.73 -21.36 6.94
N GLY A 111 -30.54 -22.43 7.05
CA GLY A 111 -31.32 -22.71 8.25
C GLY A 111 -30.46 -22.93 9.51
N ILE A 112 -29.27 -23.52 9.37
CA ILE A 112 -28.31 -23.64 10.48
C ILE A 112 -27.78 -22.25 10.89
N PHE A 113 -27.42 -21.38 9.95
CA PHE A 113 -27.04 -20.01 10.29
C PHE A 113 -28.16 -19.25 11.03
N ASP A 114 -29.41 -19.40 10.59
CA ASP A 114 -30.57 -18.80 11.24
C ASP A 114 -30.76 -19.36 12.67
N LYS A 115 -30.65 -20.69 12.85
CA LYS A 115 -30.73 -21.37 14.16
C LYS A 115 -29.74 -20.80 15.18
N TYR A 116 -28.53 -20.47 14.74
CA TYR A 116 -27.45 -19.96 15.60
C TYR A 116 -27.27 -18.44 15.56
N ASN A 117 -28.20 -17.70 14.94
CA ASN A 117 -28.23 -16.24 14.85
C ASN A 117 -27.04 -15.61 14.09
N TYR A 118 -26.50 -16.29 13.08
CA TYR A 118 -25.48 -15.74 12.17
C TYR A 118 -26.13 -15.11 10.93
N SER A 119 -27.02 -14.14 11.16
CA SER A 119 -27.79 -13.48 10.09
C SER A 119 -26.93 -12.76 9.03
N GLU A 120 -25.68 -12.42 9.37
CA GLU A 120 -24.72 -11.77 8.48
C GLU A 120 -23.93 -12.76 7.60
N ALA A 121 -24.15 -14.07 7.77
CA ALA A 121 -23.42 -15.10 7.07
C ALA A 121 -23.55 -14.97 5.55
N LEU A 122 -22.44 -15.20 4.85
CA LEU A 122 -22.37 -15.24 3.40
C LEU A 122 -22.03 -16.64 2.95
N ILE A 123 -22.76 -17.15 1.96
CA ILE A 123 -22.41 -18.37 1.22
C ILE A 123 -22.03 -17.98 -0.21
N PHE A 124 -20.90 -18.48 -0.70
CA PHE A 124 -20.45 -18.33 -2.09
C PHE A 124 -19.53 -19.49 -2.42
N GLY A 125 -19.26 -19.81 -3.69
CA GLY A 125 -18.44 -20.98 -3.98
C GLY A 125 -18.23 -21.30 -5.43
N HIS A 126 -17.55 -22.42 -5.63
CA HIS A 126 -17.30 -23.02 -6.93
C HIS A 126 -18.40 -24.02 -7.25
N ALA A 127 -19.55 -23.51 -7.73
CA ALA A 127 -20.75 -24.31 -7.94
C ALA A 127 -20.51 -25.55 -8.80
N LEU A 128 -19.71 -25.45 -9.87
CA LEU A 128 -19.37 -26.59 -10.75
C LEU A 128 -18.62 -27.73 -10.04
N MET A 129 -18.02 -27.47 -8.89
CA MET A 129 -17.27 -28.44 -8.09
C MET A 129 -18.04 -28.91 -6.86
N GLY A 130 -19.31 -28.51 -6.70
CA GLY A 130 -20.10 -28.78 -5.50
C GLY A 130 -19.51 -28.12 -4.23
N ASN A 131 -18.60 -27.16 -4.39
CA ASN A 131 -17.87 -26.53 -3.31
C ASN A 131 -18.54 -25.21 -2.90
N CYS A 132 -18.77 -25.06 -1.59
CA CYS A 132 -19.34 -23.88 -0.96
C CYS A 132 -18.38 -23.36 0.11
N HIS A 133 -18.09 -22.07 0.09
CA HIS A 133 -17.55 -21.33 1.22
C HIS A 133 -18.68 -20.68 1.99
N PHE A 134 -18.47 -20.56 3.28
CA PHE A 134 -19.28 -19.68 4.11
C PHE A 134 -18.43 -18.84 5.04
N VAL A 135 -18.87 -17.60 5.25
CA VAL A 135 -18.15 -16.58 6.01
C VAL A 135 -19.10 -15.89 6.97
N PHE A 136 -18.74 -15.82 8.24
CA PHE A 136 -19.53 -15.21 9.30
C PHE A 136 -18.62 -14.62 10.38
N THR A 137 -19.20 -13.95 11.38
CA THR A 137 -18.43 -13.32 12.45
C THR A 137 -18.73 -13.98 13.79
N GLN A 138 -17.69 -14.30 14.57
CA GLN A 138 -17.84 -14.98 15.86
C GLN A 138 -17.02 -14.32 16.96
N ARG A 139 -17.59 -14.16 18.16
CA ARG A 139 -16.86 -13.72 19.35
C ARG A 139 -16.28 -14.92 20.10
N PHE A 140 -15.16 -14.72 20.78
CA PHE A 140 -14.55 -15.78 21.60
C PHE A 140 -14.20 -15.28 23.00
N ASP A 141 -14.96 -14.31 23.49
CA ASP A 141 -14.73 -13.62 24.77
C ASP A 141 -15.68 -14.05 25.89
N SER A 142 -16.61 -14.99 25.63
CA SER A 142 -17.46 -15.60 26.65
C SER A 142 -17.73 -17.07 26.36
N GLN A 143 -18.04 -17.84 27.40
CA GLN A 143 -18.34 -19.28 27.25
C GLN A 143 -19.60 -19.52 26.42
N ALA A 144 -20.65 -18.72 26.62
CA ALA A 144 -21.89 -18.85 25.85
C ALA A 144 -21.69 -18.67 24.33
N GLU A 145 -20.82 -17.73 23.94
CA GLU A 145 -20.43 -17.54 22.54
C GLU A 145 -19.65 -18.75 21.99
N ILE A 146 -18.74 -19.32 22.78
CA ILE A 146 -17.97 -20.52 22.42
C ILE A 146 -18.88 -21.74 22.28
N ASP A 147 -19.83 -21.94 23.20
CA ASP A 147 -20.76 -23.06 23.18
C ASP A 147 -21.69 -22.98 21.96
N ARG A 148 -22.21 -21.78 21.64
CA ARG A 148 -23.00 -21.53 20.42
C ARG A 148 -22.22 -21.89 19.17
N TYR A 149 -20.95 -21.49 19.12
CA TYR A 149 -20.07 -21.82 18.00
C TYR A 149 -19.79 -23.32 17.88
N SER A 150 -19.55 -24.03 18.99
CA SER A 150 -19.34 -25.49 18.97
C SER A 150 -20.55 -26.20 18.39
N ALA A 151 -21.75 -25.89 18.91
CA ALA A 151 -23.00 -26.48 18.45
C ALA A 151 -23.27 -26.18 16.97
N PHE A 152 -22.94 -24.96 16.51
CA PHE A 152 -22.99 -24.62 15.08
C PHE A 152 -22.08 -25.53 14.25
N MET A 153 -20.81 -25.71 14.66
CA MET A 153 -19.85 -26.54 13.92
C MET A 153 -20.25 -28.02 13.90
N GLU A 154 -20.84 -28.53 14.99
CA GLU A 154 -21.37 -29.89 15.07
C GLU A 154 -22.52 -30.12 14.09
N ASP A 155 -23.49 -29.20 14.03
CA ASP A 155 -24.61 -29.28 13.07
C ASP A 155 -24.13 -29.18 11.62
N VAL A 156 -23.16 -28.32 11.33
CA VAL A 156 -22.52 -28.24 10.01
C VAL A 156 -21.83 -29.56 9.67
N ALA A 157 -21.08 -30.13 10.61
CA ALA A 157 -20.36 -31.38 10.40
C ALA A 157 -21.32 -32.55 10.13
N GLN A 158 -22.39 -32.65 10.92
CA GLN A 158 -23.45 -33.63 10.75
C GLN A 158 -24.12 -33.49 9.37
N LEU A 159 -24.54 -32.27 9.01
CA LEU A 159 -25.17 -32.00 7.72
C LEU A 159 -24.25 -32.43 6.56
N ILE A 160 -23.00 -31.98 6.57
CA ILE A 160 -22.12 -32.15 5.41
C ILE A 160 -21.58 -33.58 5.33
N ALA A 161 -20.91 -34.06 6.37
CA ALA A 161 -20.20 -35.34 6.31
C ALA A 161 -21.14 -36.54 6.41
N VAL A 162 -22.17 -36.46 7.25
CA VAL A 162 -23.02 -37.62 7.55
C VAL A 162 -24.27 -37.64 6.67
N ASP A 163 -25.06 -36.57 6.67
CA ASP A 163 -26.36 -36.57 5.98
C ASP A 163 -26.23 -36.58 4.46
N TYR A 164 -25.15 -35.97 3.92
CA TYR A 164 -24.93 -35.83 2.48
C TYR A 164 -23.64 -36.47 1.96
N GLY A 165 -22.83 -37.10 2.81
CA GLY A 165 -21.58 -37.74 2.40
C GLY A 165 -20.60 -36.77 1.72
N GLY A 166 -20.63 -35.50 2.12
CA GLY A 166 -19.75 -34.45 1.64
C GLY A 166 -18.41 -34.42 2.37
N SER A 167 -17.54 -33.53 1.91
CA SER A 167 -16.27 -33.24 2.56
C SER A 167 -16.35 -31.94 3.35
N LEU A 168 -15.78 -31.97 4.54
CA LEU A 168 -15.72 -30.83 5.47
C LEU A 168 -14.63 -29.83 5.09
N LYS A 169 -13.86 -30.13 4.03
CA LYS A 169 -12.86 -29.27 3.42
C LYS A 169 -12.75 -29.47 1.91
N ALA A 170 -12.37 -28.43 1.19
CA ALA A 170 -12.10 -28.52 -0.23
C ALA A 170 -10.75 -27.87 -0.57
N GLU A 171 -10.70 -26.55 -0.69
CA GLU A 171 -9.53 -25.84 -1.22
C GLU A 171 -8.60 -25.27 -0.14
N HIS A 172 -9.05 -25.15 1.11
CA HIS A 172 -8.30 -24.45 2.17
C HIS A 172 -7.66 -25.38 3.23
N GLY A 173 -7.81 -26.69 3.07
CA GLY A 173 -7.20 -27.71 3.95
C GLY A 173 -7.77 -27.74 5.38
N THR A 174 -7.46 -28.79 6.14
CA THR A 174 -8.01 -28.97 7.49
C THR A 174 -7.14 -28.34 8.57
N GLY A 175 -7.65 -27.27 9.18
CA GLY A 175 -7.08 -26.65 10.39
C GLY A 175 -7.67 -27.23 11.68
N ARG A 176 -7.21 -26.73 12.84
CA ARG A 176 -7.69 -27.12 14.18
C ARG A 176 -9.21 -27.05 14.33
N ASN A 177 -9.83 -26.09 13.65
CA ASN A 177 -11.27 -25.88 13.69
C ASN A 177 -12.09 -27.06 13.15
N MET A 178 -11.57 -27.76 12.14
CA MET A 178 -12.27 -28.90 11.53
C MET A 178 -11.71 -30.25 11.97
N THR A 179 -10.53 -30.27 12.62
CA THR A 179 -9.87 -31.51 13.02
C THR A 179 -10.77 -32.48 13.82
N PRO A 180 -11.57 -32.03 14.82
CA PRO A 180 -12.42 -32.96 15.59
C PRO A 180 -13.44 -33.72 14.75
N PHE A 181 -13.80 -33.18 13.58
CA PHE A 181 -14.86 -33.71 12.72
C PHE A 181 -14.33 -34.56 11.56
N VAL A 182 -13.01 -34.65 11.37
CA VAL A 182 -12.38 -35.38 10.25
C VAL A 182 -12.76 -36.86 10.24
N GLU A 183 -12.92 -37.47 11.42
CA GLU A 183 -13.33 -38.87 11.53
C GLU A 183 -14.73 -39.13 10.93
N LEU A 184 -15.63 -38.13 10.95
CA LEU A 184 -16.96 -38.25 10.33
C LEU A 184 -16.86 -38.41 8.80
N GLU A 185 -15.87 -37.77 8.19
CA GLU A 185 -15.63 -37.82 6.74
C GLU A 185 -14.85 -39.08 6.34
N TRP A 186 -13.78 -39.42 7.06
CA TRP A 186 -12.87 -40.52 6.68
C TRP A 186 -13.31 -41.89 7.22
N GLY A 187 -14.21 -41.88 8.21
CA GLY A 187 -14.54 -43.05 8.99
C GLY A 187 -13.42 -43.49 9.93
N LYS A 188 -13.78 -44.31 10.93
CA LYS A 188 -12.86 -44.73 12.00
C LYS A 188 -11.60 -45.41 11.49
N GLN A 189 -11.75 -46.29 10.50
CA GLN A 189 -10.63 -47.07 9.96
C GLN A 189 -9.62 -46.17 9.23
N GLY A 190 -10.11 -45.24 8.40
CA GLY A 190 -9.28 -44.28 7.68
C GLY A 190 -8.55 -43.34 8.64
N TYR A 191 -9.25 -42.81 9.65
CA TYR A 191 -8.66 -41.94 10.65
C TYR A 191 -7.55 -42.65 11.46
N ASN A 192 -7.82 -43.87 11.95
CA ASN A 192 -6.83 -44.67 12.68
C ASN A 192 -5.57 -44.97 11.85
N LEU A 193 -5.73 -45.25 10.55
CA LEU A 193 -4.60 -45.46 9.65
C LEU A 193 -3.73 -44.18 9.55
N MET A 194 -4.37 -43.02 9.39
CA MET A 194 -3.66 -41.73 9.31
C MET A 194 -2.94 -41.40 10.63
N GLN A 195 -3.52 -41.75 11.79
CA GLN A 195 -2.83 -41.65 13.09
C GLN A 195 -1.58 -42.54 13.15
N GLN A 196 -1.65 -43.77 12.66
CA GLN A 196 -0.49 -44.67 12.62
C GLN A 196 0.61 -44.11 11.71
N ILE A 197 0.25 -43.64 10.51
CA ILE A 197 1.18 -42.99 9.59
C ILE A 197 1.85 -41.79 10.26
N LYS A 198 1.05 -40.92 10.91
CA LYS A 198 1.56 -39.75 11.63
C LYS A 198 2.56 -40.15 12.72
N LYS A 199 2.27 -41.20 13.49
CA LYS A 199 3.16 -41.71 14.55
C LYS A 199 4.47 -42.30 14.01
N ILE A 200 4.45 -42.93 12.84
CA ILE A 200 5.65 -43.49 12.19
C ILE A 200 6.60 -42.36 11.76
N PHE A 201 6.08 -41.32 11.11
CA PHE A 201 6.89 -40.23 10.56
C PHE A 201 7.17 -39.08 11.55
N ASP A 202 6.36 -38.96 12.60
CA ASP A 202 6.48 -37.92 13.63
C ASP A 202 6.23 -38.48 15.05
N PRO A 203 7.10 -39.38 15.53
CA PRO A 203 6.92 -40.06 16.83
C PRO A 203 6.91 -39.10 18.03
N ASN A 204 7.46 -37.89 17.88
CA ASN A 204 7.50 -36.86 18.91
C ASN A 204 6.41 -35.79 18.73
N ALA A 205 5.53 -35.93 17.74
CA ALA A 205 4.44 -34.99 17.43
C ALA A 205 4.89 -33.52 17.24
N ILE A 206 6.06 -33.28 16.63
CA ILE A 206 6.62 -31.94 16.44
C ILE A 206 6.20 -31.30 15.11
N LEU A 207 5.79 -32.09 14.12
CA LEU A 207 5.42 -31.61 12.79
C LEU A 207 3.96 -31.12 12.80
N ASN A 208 3.77 -29.83 13.10
CA ASN A 208 2.46 -29.15 13.12
C ASN A 208 1.42 -29.81 14.08
N PRO A 209 1.67 -29.81 15.40
CA PRO A 209 0.87 -30.54 16.38
C PRO A 209 -0.59 -30.10 16.43
N GLY A 210 -1.49 -31.09 16.52
CA GLY A 210 -2.94 -30.91 16.69
C GLY A 210 -3.68 -30.39 15.46
N VAL A 211 -3.04 -30.38 14.29
CA VAL A 211 -3.64 -29.96 13.01
C VAL A 211 -3.86 -31.20 12.14
N ILE A 212 -5.02 -31.31 11.48
CA ILE A 212 -5.50 -32.48 10.69
C ILE A 212 -5.78 -33.72 11.55
N ILE A 213 -4.81 -34.14 12.37
CA ILE A 213 -4.91 -35.27 13.28
C ILE A 213 -4.81 -34.73 14.71
N ASN A 214 -5.87 -34.86 15.48
CA ASN A 214 -5.93 -34.47 16.88
C ASN A 214 -6.93 -35.36 17.60
N GLU A 215 -6.55 -35.87 18.77
CA GLU A 215 -7.40 -36.73 19.59
C GLU A 215 -8.31 -35.93 20.53
N ASP A 216 -8.07 -34.63 20.69
CA ASP A 216 -8.93 -33.74 21.48
C ASP A 216 -10.22 -33.44 20.71
N PRO A 217 -11.39 -33.94 21.17
CA PRO A 217 -12.67 -33.68 20.51
C PRO A 217 -13.11 -32.20 20.61
N ASN A 218 -12.46 -31.41 21.47
CA ASN A 218 -12.75 -29.99 21.65
C ASN A 218 -11.71 -29.08 20.98
N ALA A 219 -10.84 -29.62 20.13
CA ALA A 219 -9.74 -28.86 19.54
C ALA A 219 -10.18 -27.62 18.73
N HIS A 220 -11.43 -27.57 18.28
CA HIS A 220 -12.03 -26.45 17.55
C HIS A 220 -12.41 -25.26 18.44
N VAL A 221 -12.55 -25.49 19.75
CA VAL A 221 -12.90 -24.46 20.77
C VAL A 221 -11.79 -24.23 21.79
N THR A 222 -10.64 -24.89 21.65
CA THR A 222 -9.45 -24.62 22.45
C THR A 222 -8.46 -23.72 21.71
N HIS A 223 -7.57 -23.05 22.46
CA HIS A 223 -6.55 -22.14 21.91
C HIS A 223 -7.10 -21.01 21.02
N LEU A 224 -8.31 -20.55 21.31
CA LEU A 224 -9.00 -19.51 20.56
C LEU A 224 -8.26 -18.18 20.65
N LYS A 225 -8.15 -17.52 19.49
CA LYS A 225 -7.58 -16.19 19.41
C LYS A 225 -8.67 -15.13 19.55
N VAL A 226 -8.61 -14.38 20.66
CA VAL A 226 -9.45 -13.20 20.85
C VAL A 226 -8.93 -12.01 20.03
N LEU A 227 -9.85 -11.13 19.60
CA LEU A 227 -9.54 -9.92 18.82
C LEU A 227 -9.93 -8.65 19.59
N PRO A 228 -9.24 -8.31 20.70
CA PRO A 228 -9.60 -7.17 21.53
C PRO A 228 -9.57 -5.86 20.72
N PRO A 229 -10.42 -4.88 21.09
CA PRO A 229 -10.35 -3.53 20.52
C PRO A 229 -8.97 -2.91 20.78
N ALA A 230 -8.47 -2.15 19.82
CA ALA A 230 -7.18 -1.47 19.95
C ALA A 230 -7.21 -0.04 19.44
N HIS A 231 -7.69 0.17 18.22
CA HIS A 231 -7.85 1.50 17.64
C HIS A 231 -8.73 1.41 16.38
N PRO A 232 -9.68 2.36 16.16
CA PRO A 232 -10.60 2.31 15.01
C PRO A 232 -9.93 2.13 13.63
N ILE A 233 -8.71 2.66 13.47
CA ILE A 233 -7.87 2.50 12.25
C ILE A 233 -7.60 1.03 11.90
N VAL A 234 -7.51 0.14 12.90
CA VAL A 234 -7.05 -1.25 12.73
C VAL A 234 -8.01 -2.30 13.28
N ASP A 235 -9.10 -1.89 13.94
CA ASP A 235 -10.05 -2.80 14.57
C ASP A 235 -10.78 -3.69 13.56
N LYS A 236 -10.94 -3.22 12.31
CA LYS A 236 -11.51 -4.00 11.20
C LYS A 236 -10.53 -5.00 10.56
N CYS A 237 -9.25 -4.99 10.95
CA CYS A 237 -8.27 -5.94 10.42
C CYS A 237 -8.73 -7.39 10.65
N ILE A 238 -8.73 -8.20 9.59
CA ILE A 238 -9.08 -9.62 9.59
C ILE A 238 -7.85 -10.54 9.64
N GLU A 239 -6.65 -9.97 9.83
CA GLU A 239 -5.39 -10.71 9.96
C GLU A 239 -5.01 -11.65 8.79
N CYS A 240 -5.51 -11.39 7.59
CA CYS A 240 -5.23 -12.18 6.38
C CYS A 240 -3.78 -12.13 5.86
N GLY A 241 -3.02 -11.09 6.19
CA GLY A 241 -1.60 -10.99 5.81
C GLY A 241 -1.31 -10.46 4.39
N PHE A 242 -2.31 -10.09 3.57
CA PHE A 242 -2.07 -9.51 2.23
C PHE A 242 -1.17 -8.27 2.23
N CYS A 243 -1.10 -7.55 3.34
CA CYS A 243 -0.26 -6.38 3.52
C CYS A 243 1.23 -6.70 3.77
N GLU A 244 1.58 -7.94 4.09
CA GLU A 244 2.94 -8.32 4.51
C GLU A 244 3.97 -8.28 3.38
N PRO A 245 3.69 -8.80 2.16
CA PRO A 245 4.70 -8.88 1.10
C PRO A 245 5.22 -7.51 0.61
N LEU A 246 4.43 -6.44 0.79
CA LEU A 246 4.78 -5.07 0.38
C LEU A 246 5.48 -4.28 1.49
N CYS A 247 5.56 -4.84 2.70
CA CYS A 247 6.11 -4.10 3.82
C CYS A 247 7.64 -4.00 3.70
N PRO A 248 8.23 -2.79 3.77
CA PRO A 248 9.69 -2.65 3.71
C PRO A 248 10.40 -3.32 4.89
N SER A 249 9.69 -3.59 5.99
CA SER A 249 10.25 -4.27 7.17
C SER A 249 10.03 -5.78 7.18
N LYS A 250 9.49 -6.40 6.11
CA LYS A 250 9.18 -7.85 6.07
C LYS A 250 10.38 -8.75 6.36
N ASN A 251 11.58 -8.30 6.01
CA ASN A 251 12.85 -9.00 6.22
C ASN A 251 13.68 -8.38 7.36
N LEU A 252 13.06 -7.61 8.25
CA LEU A 252 13.75 -6.87 9.30
C LEU A 252 13.07 -7.01 10.68
N THR A 253 11.78 -6.68 10.77
CA THR A 253 11.03 -6.64 12.05
C THR A 253 9.55 -6.92 11.77
N LEU A 254 8.60 -6.28 12.47
CA LEU A 254 7.18 -6.58 12.34
C LEU A 254 6.63 -6.12 10.99
N THR A 255 5.77 -6.92 10.38
CA THR A 255 4.92 -6.57 9.24
C THR A 255 3.69 -5.78 9.70
N PRO A 256 2.85 -5.23 8.81
CA PRO A 256 1.69 -4.44 9.23
C PRO A 256 0.68 -5.28 10.03
N ARG A 257 0.42 -6.53 9.64
CA ARG A 257 -0.43 -7.46 10.41
C ARG A 257 0.17 -7.74 11.80
N GLN A 258 1.45 -8.09 11.86
CA GLN A 258 2.13 -8.34 13.14
C GLN A 258 2.10 -7.11 14.06
N ARG A 259 2.31 -5.90 13.52
CA ARG A 259 2.15 -4.65 14.29
C ARG A 259 0.75 -4.49 14.87
N ILE A 260 -0.28 -4.80 14.09
CA ILE A 260 -1.67 -4.73 14.57
C ILE A 260 -1.89 -5.74 15.69
N THR A 261 -1.45 -6.99 15.53
CA THR A 261 -1.59 -8.01 16.58
C THR A 261 -0.84 -7.62 17.86
N THR A 262 0.40 -7.13 17.76
CA THR A 262 1.15 -6.64 18.93
C THR A 262 0.48 -5.44 19.58
N TRP A 263 -0.03 -4.48 18.79
CA TRP A 263 -0.72 -3.31 19.32
C TRP A 263 -2.05 -3.66 20.00
N ARG A 264 -2.77 -4.66 19.48
CA ARG A 264 -3.96 -5.21 20.14
C ARG A 264 -3.64 -5.78 21.51
N GLU A 265 -2.56 -6.55 21.63
CA GLU A 265 -2.15 -7.09 22.92
C GLU A 265 -1.68 -6.00 23.90
N ILE A 266 -0.94 -4.99 23.42
CA ILE A 266 -0.59 -3.81 24.23
C ILE A 266 -1.87 -3.12 24.72
N SER A 267 -2.86 -2.93 23.84
CA SER A 267 -4.12 -2.27 24.19
C SER A 267 -4.92 -3.07 25.21
N ARG A 268 -5.03 -4.40 25.05
CA ARG A 268 -5.68 -5.30 26.00
C ARG A 268 -5.00 -5.23 27.37
N LEU A 269 -3.67 -5.32 27.41
CA LEU A 269 -2.92 -5.26 28.68
C LEU A 269 -3.05 -3.89 29.34
N ARG A 270 -3.05 -2.78 28.59
CA ARG A 270 -3.30 -1.44 29.17
C ARG A 270 -4.66 -1.33 29.86
N GLN A 271 -5.67 -2.02 29.35
CA GLN A 271 -7.02 -1.98 29.90
C GLN A 271 -7.21 -2.97 31.06
N ASN A 272 -6.61 -4.16 30.94
CA ASN A 272 -6.99 -5.32 31.77
C ASN A 272 -5.83 -5.93 32.57
N ALA A 273 -4.63 -5.34 32.58
CA ALA A 273 -3.52 -5.87 33.38
C ALA A 273 -3.91 -5.89 34.87
N ASN A 274 -3.94 -7.09 35.45
CA ASN A 274 -4.37 -7.33 36.83
C ASN A 274 -3.34 -8.11 37.65
N SER A 275 -2.19 -8.43 37.05
CA SER A 275 -1.10 -9.18 37.68
C SER A 275 0.26 -8.52 37.42
N ASP A 276 1.24 -8.75 38.29
CA ASP A 276 2.62 -8.30 38.08
C ASP A 276 3.23 -8.87 36.79
N SER A 277 2.79 -10.07 36.38
CA SER A 277 3.19 -10.69 35.12
C SER A 277 2.69 -9.88 33.93
N ASP A 278 1.42 -9.45 33.95
CA ASP A 278 0.84 -8.62 32.89
C ASP A 278 1.50 -7.25 32.82
N VAL A 279 1.78 -6.63 33.97
CA VAL A 279 2.47 -5.33 34.02
C VAL A 279 3.88 -5.43 33.43
N ARG A 280 4.64 -6.48 33.77
CA ARG A 280 5.96 -6.75 33.17
C ARG A 280 5.85 -7.00 31.66
N ARG A 281 4.87 -7.81 31.24
CA ARG A 281 4.63 -8.11 29.83
C ARG A 281 4.28 -6.85 29.03
N LEU A 282 3.41 -6.00 29.55
CA LEU A 282 3.05 -4.72 28.94
C LEU A 282 4.29 -3.85 28.74
N ARG A 283 5.08 -3.65 29.80
CA ARG A 283 6.32 -2.86 29.73
C ARG A 283 7.29 -3.39 28.67
N ASN A 284 7.48 -4.70 28.61
CA ASN A 284 8.36 -5.34 27.62
C ASN A 284 7.83 -5.16 26.18
N LEU A 285 6.53 -5.33 25.98
CA LEU A 285 5.90 -5.14 24.67
C LEU A 285 5.99 -3.68 24.20
N GLU A 286 5.72 -2.72 25.08
CA GLU A 286 5.82 -1.28 24.75
C GLU A 286 7.25 -0.89 24.40
N ALA A 287 8.23 -1.34 25.19
CA ALA A 287 9.65 -1.08 24.94
C ALA A 287 10.09 -1.67 23.59
N ALA A 288 9.73 -2.93 23.31
CA ALA A 288 10.06 -3.60 22.05
C ALA A 288 9.35 -2.96 20.84
N PHE A 289 8.08 -2.55 21.02
CA PHE A 289 7.27 -1.94 19.95
C PHE A 289 7.86 -0.62 19.47
N GLY A 290 8.56 0.13 20.33
CA GLY A 290 9.25 1.36 19.94
C GLY A 290 10.20 1.16 18.75
N TYR A 291 11.01 0.08 18.76
CA TYR A 291 11.85 -0.24 17.60
C TYR A 291 11.10 -1.07 16.55
N LEU A 292 10.60 -2.24 16.95
CA LEU A 292 10.05 -3.26 16.06
C LEU A 292 8.76 -2.83 15.34
N GLY A 293 7.96 -1.99 16.00
CA GLY A 293 6.69 -1.48 15.50
C GLY A 293 6.81 -0.09 14.89
N GLU A 294 7.38 0.86 15.62
CA GLU A 294 7.33 2.30 15.29
C GLU A 294 8.54 2.78 14.46
N LYS A 295 9.77 2.52 14.91
CA LYS A 295 10.99 3.02 14.25
C LYS A 295 11.28 2.31 12.92
N THR A 296 10.97 1.03 12.77
CA THR A 296 11.14 0.31 11.51
C THR A 296 9.93 0.39 10.57
N CYS A 297 8.91 1.18 10.91
CA CYS A 297 7.80 1.47 10.00
C CYS A 297 8.06 2.76 9.19
N ALA A 298 8.06 2.62 7.87
CA ALA A 298 8.13 3.75 6.93
C ALA A 298 6.88 4.65 6.96
N ALA A 299 5.75 4.18 7.52
CA ALA A 299 4.49 4.90 7.64
C ALA A 299 3.94 5.48 6.31
N THR A 300 4.25 4.87 5.17
CA THR A 300 3.79 5.32 3.84
C THR A 300 2.29 5.06 3.60
N GLY A 301 1.76 4.02 4.25
CA GLY A 301 0.38 3.57 4.11
C GLY A 301 0.13 2.66 2.91
N LEU A 302 1.18 2.17 2.21
CA LEU A 302 1.03 1.23 1.09
C LEU A 302 0.29 -0.06 1.48
N CYS A 303 0.35 -0.48 2.75
CA CYS A 303 -0.42 -1.60 3.27
C CYS A 303 -1.93 -1.49 2.99
N ALA A 304 -2.48 -0.27 2.91
CA ALA A 304 -3.89 -0.04 2.62
C ALA A 304 -4.28 -0.39 1.18
N VAL A 305 -3.36 -0.24 0.22
CA VAL A 305 -3.61 -0.51 -1.21
C VAL A 305 -3.89 -1.99 -1.45
N GLN A 306 -3.30 -2.88 -0.64
CA GLN A 306 -3.47 -4.33 -0.72
C GLN A 306 -4.40 -4.87 0.37
N CYS A 307 -4.83 -4.02 1.30
CA CYS A 307 -5.68 -4.46 2.38
C CYS A 307 -7.13 -4.56 1.86
N PRO A 308 -7.76 -5.74 1.92
CA PRO A 308 -9.14 -5.92 1.45
C PRO A 308 -10.15 -5.02 2.17
N VAL A 309 -9.85 -4.63 3.42
CA VAL A 309 -10.71 -3.77 4.25
C VAL A 309 -10.09 -2.39 4.51
N GLY A 310 -9.12 -1.99 3.68
CA GLY A 310 -8.57 -0.62 3.67
C GLY A 310 -7.72 -0.21 4.87
N ILE A 311 -7.18 -1.16 5.66
CA ILE A 311 -6.39 -0.85 6.86
C ILE A 311 -5.09 -0.13 6.50
N ASN A 312 -4.90 1.05 7.09
CA ASN A 312 -3.68 1.82 6.95
C ASN A 312 -2.88 1.85 8.26
N THR A 313 -1.97 0.89 8.43
CA THR A 313 -1.06 0.84 9.59
C THR A 313 -0.12 2.05 9.66
N GLY A 314 0.13 2.74 8.54
CA GLY A 314 0.88 4.01 8.57
C GLY A 314 0.18 5.08 9.41
N LYS A 315 -1.17 5.19 9.30
CA LYS A 315 -1.97 6.07 10.15
C LYS A 315 -1.93 5.66 11.62
N LEU A 316 -1.94 4.35 11.92
CA LEU A 316 -1.72 3.87 13.29
C LEU A 316 -0.37 4.35 13.83
N ILE A 317 0.70 4.20 13.07
CA ILE A 317 2.05 4.62 13.52
C ILE A 317 2.14 6.14 13.68
N HIS A 318 1.47 6.95 12.85
CA HIS A 318 1.37 8.39 13.10
C HIS A 318 0.65 8.69 14.42
N HIS A 319 -0.44 7.99 14.73
CA HIS A 319 -1.12 8.11 16.02
C HIS A 319 -0.18 7.73 17.19
N VAL A 320 0.51 6.59 17.10
CA VAL A 320 1.49 6.17 18.13
C VAL A 320 2.56 7.24 18.35
N ARG A 321 3.12 7.79 17.27
CA ARG A 321 4.11 8.89 17.33
C ARG A 321 3.54 10.14 17.98
N ALA A 322 2.30 10.51 17.65
CA ALA A 322 1.63 11.66 18.23
C ALA A 322 1.40 11.50 19.75
N VAL A 323 0.99 10.31 20.20
CA VAL A 323 0.84 9.99 21.63
C VAL A 323 2.19 10.05 22.36
N ASN A 324 3.27 9.63 21.69
CA ASN A 324 4.63 9.65 22.22
C ASN A 324 5.27 11.06 22.19
N ALA A 325 4.78 11.96 21.33
CA ALA A 325 5.28 13.32 21.21
C ALA A 325 4.84 14.21 22.39
N LYS A 326 5.69 14.33 23.43
CA LYS A 326 5.39 15.14 24.64
C LYS A 326 6.46 16.19 24.94
N GLY A 327 6.04 17.26 25.62
CA GLY A 327 6.91 18.24 26.24
C GLY A 327 7.77 19.05 25.27
N TRP A 328 9.09 18.99 25.44
CA TRP A 328 10.05 19.83 24.71
C TRP A 328 10.07 19.57 23.20
N HIS A 329 9.77 18.34 22.75
CA HIS A 329 9.75 17.97 21.33
C HIS A 329 8.75 18.78 20.52
N VAL A 330 7.55 19.04 21.08
CA VAL A 330 6.50 19.83 20.44
C VAL A 330 6.93 21.30 20.31
N ARG A 331 7.57 21.84 21.35
CA ARG A 331 8.10 23.22 21.33
C ARG A 331 9.19 23.37 20.26
N PHE A 332 10.13 22.43 20.21
CA PHE A 332 11.19 22.42 19.22
C PHE A 332 10.65 22.29 17.78
N ALA A 333 9.68 21.40 17.56
CA ALA A 333 9.01 21.24 16.27
C ALA A 333 8.31 22.53 15.81
N ARG A 334 7.67 23.26 16.74
CA ARG A 334 7.06 24.57 16.46
C ARG A 334 8.11 25.63 16.12
N THR A 335 9.23 25.69 16.85
CA THR A 335 10.32 26.63 16.55
C THR A 335 10.87 26.41 15.15
N ILE A 336 11.08 25.15 14.73
CA ILE A 336 11.51 24.83 13.36
C ILE A 336 10.46 25.26 12.33
N ALA A 337 9.17 25.03 12.59
CA ALA A 337 8.10 25.40 11.66
C ALA A 337 8.04 26.91 11.43
N ASN A 338 8.11 27.69 12.51
CA ASN A 338 8.06 29.14 12.47
C ASN A 338 9.31 29.77 11.84
N ASN A 339 10.47 29.10 11.94
CA ASN A 339 11.76 29.57 11.41
C ASN A 339 12.25 28.71 10.24
N PHE A 340 11.33 28.16 9.44
CA PHE A 340 11.65 27.12 8.47
C PHE A 340 12.68 27.56 7.42
N ALA A 341 12.61 28.81 6.96
CA ALA A 341 13.57 29.34 5.98
C ALA A 341 15.00 29.32 6.51
N LEU A 342 15.20 29.67 7.78
CA LEU A 342 16.50 29.61 8.45
C LEU A 342 16.95 28.15 8.61
N PHE A 343 16.07 27.29 9.13
CA PHE A 343 16.38 25.87 9.31
C PHE A 343 16.80 25.18 8.01
N ARG A 344 16.07 25.44 6.91
CA ARG A 344 16.40 24.94 5.58
C ARG A 344 17.78 25.42 5.12
N SER A 345 18.07 26.71 5.30
CA SER A 345 19.34 27.31 4.89
C SER A 345 20.53 26.73 5.69
N THR A 346 20.35 26.51 6.99
CA THR A 346 21.34 25.84 7.84
C THR A 346 21.55 24.38 7.42
N ALA A 347 20.49 23.64 7.08
CA ALA A 347 20.60 22.28 6.57
C ALA A 347 21.36 22.23 5.24
N THR A 348 21.07 23.16 4.31
CA THR A 348 21.80 23.28 3.05
C THR A 348 23.28 23.57 3.29
N LEU A 349 23.62 24.49 4.20
CA LEU A 349 25.01 24.78 4.57
C LEU A 349 25.71 23.53 5.16
N GLY A 350 25.03 22.81 6.05
CA GLY A 350 25.55 21.58 6.64
C GLY A 350 25.90 20.52 5.58
N LEU A 351 25.05 20.34 4.57
CA LEU A 351 25.34 19.44 3.45
C LEU A 351 26.55 19.90 2.61
N ARG A 352 26.73 21.22 2.40
CA ARG A 352 27.92 21.75 1.72
C ARG A 352 29.21 21.47 2.50
N VAL A 353 29.19 21.70 3.80
CA VAL A 353 30.33 21.40 4.69
C VAL A 353 30.64 19.89 4.67
N ALA A 354 29.61 19.04 4.75
CA ALA A 354 29.79 17.59 4.71
C ALA A 354 30.35 17.10 3.36
N SER A 355 29.89 17.66 2.24
CA SER A 355 30.44 17.35 0.92
C SER A 355 31.89 17.82 0.73
N LEU A 356 32.23 19.00 1.26
CA LEU A 356 33.62 19.46 1.28
C LEU A 356 34.50 18.51 2.11
N ALA A 357 34.03 18.10 3.29
CA ALA A 357 34.74 17.11 4.10
C ALA A 357 34.91 15.77 3.38
N GLN A 358 33.90 15.31 2.63
CA GLN A 358 34.04 14.09 1.83
C GLN A 358 35.12 14.22 0.75
N ALA A 359 35.21 15.39 0.12
CA ALA A 359 36.22 15.66 -0.90
C ALA A 359 37.64 15.81 -0.31
N THR A 360 37.79 16.28 0.94
CA THR A 360 39.10 16.54 1.55
C THR A 360 39.66 15.40 2.39
N ILE A 361 38.84 14.82 3.28
CA ILE A 361 39.28 13.78 4.24
C ILE A 361 38.72 12.38 3.94
N GLY A 362 37.99 12.25 2.83
CA GLY A 362 37.50 10.99 2.30
C GLY A 362 36.17 10.51 2.88
N VAL A 363 35.43 9.76 2.07
CA VAL A 363 34.08 9.23 2.39
C VAL A 363 34.09 8.34 3.64
N GLY A 364 35.09 7.47 3.80
CA GLY A 364 35.18 6.53 4.92
C GLY A 364 35.29 7.23 6.27
N THR A 365 36.15 8.26 6.35
CA THR A 365 36.36 9.08 7.55
C THR A 365 35.09 9.85 7.92
N VAL A 366 34.46 10.53 6.96
CA VAL A 366 33.21 11.25 7.18
C VAL A 366 32.09 10.31 7.64
N ALA A 367 32.01 9.10 7.06
CA ALA A 367 31.04 8.08 7.47
C ALA A 367 31.30 7.56 8.90
N ALA A 368 32.57 7.49 9.35
CA ALA A 368 32.91 7.10 10.72
C ALA A 368 32.56 8.21 11.73
N ILE A 369 32.94 9.47 11.43
CA ILE A 369 32.63 10.63 12.27
C ILE A 369 31.12 10.80 12.42
N SER A 370 30.38 10.80 11.31
CA SER A 370 28.92 10.96 11.32
C SER A 370 28.20 9.81 12.04
N ARG A 371 28.72 8.58 11.98
CA ARG A 371 28.22 7.46 12.80
C ARG A 371 28.42 7.70 14.30
N GLY A 372 29.61 8.14 14.70
CA GLY A 372 29.91 8.47 16.10
C GLY A 372 29.02 9.60 16.62
N MET A 373 28.88 10.68 15.85
CA MET A 373 27.96 11.78 16.16
C MET A 373 26.50 11.34 16.19
N GLY A 374 26.09 10.44 15.28
CA GLY A 374 24.78 9.84 15.27
C GLY A 374 24.49 9.05 16.55
N PHE A 375 25.44 8.23 17.00
CA PHE A 375 25.32 7.49 18.26
C PHE A 375 25.19 8.44 19.47
N ILE A 376 26.06 9.44 19.58
CA ILE A 376 26.04 10.43 20.69
C ILE A 376 24.74 11.24 20.69
N SER A 377 24.24 11.61 19.51
CA SER A 377 23.02 12.42 19.36
C SER A 377 21.72 11.61 19.41
N GLY A 378 21.77 10.31 19.71
CA GLY A 378 20.58 9.45 19.73
C GLY A 378 19.91 9.31 18.36
N GLY A 379 20.67 9.43 17.28
CA GLY A 379 20.21 9.29 15.89
C GLY A 379 19.71 10.59 15.25
N LEU A 380 19.90 11.75 15.87
CA LEU A 380 19.56 13.05 15.26
C LEU A 380 20.49 13.39 14.09
N ILE A 381 21.77 13.01 14.19
CA ILE A 381 22.75 13.21 13.13
C ILE A 381 22.80 11.93 12.28
N PRO A 382 22.49 12.03 10.97
CA PRO A 382 22.47 10.87 10.11
C PRO A 382 23.88 10.39 9.75
N THR A 383 24.00 9.11 9.42
CA THR A 383 25.24 8.59 8.82
C THR A 383 25.40 9.15 7.41
N TYR A 384 26.56 9.75 7.13
CA TYR A 384 26.86 10.41 5.87
C TYR A 384 27.73 9.50 4.98
N GLY A 385 27.10 8.82 4.01
CA GLY A 385 27.74 7.83 3.13
C GLY A 385 28.14 8.36 1.74
N LYS A 386 28.65 7.46 0.87
CA LYS A 386 29.18 7.78 -0.47
C LYS A 386 28.23 8.57 -1.37
N PHE A 387 26.95 8.20 -1.39
CA PHE A 387 25.94 8.77 -2.30
C PHE A 387 25.09 9.87 -1.67
N MET A 388 25.62 10.55 -0.64
CA MET A 388 24.90 11.66 -0.01
C MET A 388 24.84 12.88 -0.95
N PRO A 389 23.73 13.65 -0.90
CA PRO A 389 23.58 14.85 -1.71
C PRO A 389 24.42 15.99 -1.17
N HIS A 390 25.01 16.80 -2.05
CA HIS A 390 25.58 18.08 -1.64
C HIS A 390 24.48 19.12 -1.37
N GLY A 391 24.79 20.18 -0.63
CA GLY A 391 23.84 21.26 -0.40
C GLY A 391 23.70 22.15 -1.64
N VAL A 392 22.47 22.35 -2.13
CA VAL A 392 22.20 23.14 -3.34
C VAL A 392 22.85 24.52 -3.29
N SER A 393 23.49 24.95 -4.39
CA SER A 393 24.01 26.30 -4.62
C SER A 393 23.17 27.10 -5.62
N GLY A 394 23.19 28.43 -5.50
CA GLY A 394 22.50 29.36 -6.42
C GLY A 394 21.09 29.80 -5.98
N SER A 395 20.58 30.82 -6.67
CA SER A 395 19.18 31.26 -6.60
C SER A 395 18.30 30.42 -7.51
N LEU A 396 16.97 30.55 -7.39
CA LEU A 396 16.06 29.93 -8.34
C LEU A 396 16.33 30.43 -9.77
N PRO A 397 16.33 29.55 -10.78
CA PRO A 397 16.54 29.97 -12.16
C PRO A 397 15.40 30.86 -12.65
N THR A 398 15.72 32.00 -13.24
CA THR A 398 14.76 32.78 -14.03
C THR A 398 14.87 32.39 -15.48
N VAL A 399 13.86 31.71 -16.01
CA VAL A 399 13.81 31.27 -17.41
C VAL A 399 12.43 31.62 -17.99
N LYS A 400 12.42 32.27 -19.16
CA LYS A 400 11.19 32.52 -19.95
C LYS A 400 10.99 31.40 -20.96
N ALA A 401 9.76 31.21 -21.44
CA ALA A 401 9.47 30.23 -22.49
C ALA A 401 10.43 30.40 -23.68
N ALA A 402 10.92 29.29 -24.25
CA ALA A 402 11.78 29.34 -25.42
C ALA A 402 11.03 29.97 -26.61
N ALA A 403 11.63 30.97 -27.28
CA ALA A 403 10.99 31.69 -28.38
C ALA A 403 10.51 30.76 -29.52
N SER A 404 11.25 29.67 -29.77
CA SER A 404 10.92 28.62 -30.75
C SER A 404 9.77 27.68 -30.34
N ALA A 405 9.38 27.66 -29.06
CA ALA A 405 8.26 26.85 -28.56
C ALA A 405 6.90 27.57 -28.66
N SER A 406 6.89 28.88 -28.94
CA SER A 406 5.72 29.75 -28.83
C SER A 406 4.56 29.40 -29.79
N ALA A 407 4.83 28.72 -30.92
CA ALA A 407 3.79 28.37 -31.89
C ALA A 407 3.20 26.96 -31.72
N ALA A 408 3.83 26.07 -30.94
CA ALA A 408 3.32 24.72 -30.63
C ALA A 408 2.37 24.70 -29.40
N ALA A 409 2.23 25.84 -28.71
CA ALA A 409 1.37 26.02 -27.54
C ALA A 409 -0.15 26.08 -27.83
N ALA A 410 -0.58 25.69 -29.04
CA ALA A 410 -1.95 25.90 -29.53
C ALA A 410 -3.06 25.20 -28.70
N THR A 411 -2.71 24.23 -27.85
CA THR A 411 -3.66 23.54 -26.96
C THR A 411 -3.09 23.35 -25.55
N GLY A 412 -3.29 24.33 -24.66
CA GLY A 412 -3.03 24.19 -23.22
C GLY A 412 -2.50 25.47 -22.56
N PRO A 413 -2.27 25.47 -21.23
CA PRO A 413 -1.83 26.66 -20.51
C PRO A 413 -0.44 27.12 -20.96
N ALA A 414 -0.26 28.43 -21.08
CA ALA A 414 1.02 29.06 -21.42
C ALA A 414 1.91 29.30 -20.17
N LYS A 415 1.31 29.36 -18.97
CA LYS A 415 2.03 29.52 -17.70
C LYS A 415 1.86 28.30 -16.81
N VAL A 416 2.87 28.04 -15.99
CA VAL A 416 2.87 27.00 -14.96
C VAL A 416 3.46 27.54 -13.67
N VAL A 417 2.86 27.18 -12.53
CA VAL A 417 3.48 27.44 -11.23
C VAL A 417 4.41 26.28 -10.91
N TYR A 418 5.71 26.53 -10.87
CA TYR A 418 6.66 25.55 -10.34
C TYR A 418 6.78 25.72 -8.83
N TRP A 419 6.38 24.70 -8.09
CA TRP A 419 6.61 24.59 -6.65
C TRP A 419 7.86 23.72 -6.40
N PRO A 420 9.04 24.34 -6.20
CA PRO A 420 10.23 23.62 -5.75
C PRO A 420 10.04 23.21 -4.30
N THR A 421 10.17 21.92 -4.01
CA THR A 421 9.96 21.43 -2.64
C THR A 421 11.16 21.74 -1.77
N CYS A 422 10.95 21.76 -0.45
CA CYS A 422 12.04 22.01 0.50
C CYS A 422 13.18 21.01 0.37
N VAL A 423 12.90 19.78 -0.07
CA VAL A 423 13.91 18.75 -0.31
C VAL A 423 14.76 19.12 -1.52
N SER A 424 14.14 19.47 -2.65
CA SER A 424 14.85 19.91 -3.87
C SER A 424 15.63 21.22 -3.68
N MET A 425 15.18 22.10 -2.79
CA MET A 425 15.90 23.33 -2.41
C MET A 425 17.03 23.12 -1.40
N THR A 426 17.18 21.92 -0.85
CA THR A 426 18.21 21.60 0.16
C THR A 426 19.21 20.57 -0.35
N MET A 427 18.74 19.51 -1.01
CA MET A 427 19.54 18.36 -1.44
C MET A 427 19.81 18.40 -2.96
N GLY A 428 21.04 18.72 -3.35
CA GLY A 428 21.54 18.65 -4.72
C GLY A 428 21.93 17.24 -5.15
N ALA A 429 22.61 17.12 -6.30
CA ALA A 429 23.18 15.87 -6.80
C ALA A 429 24.16 15.23 -5.79
N SER A 430 24.42 13.93 -5.86
CA SER A 430 25.59 13.41 -5.14
C SER A 430 26.86 13.87 -5.85
N ILE A 431 27.95 14.12 -5.11
CA ILE A 431 29.26 14.42 -5.72
C ILE A 431 29.79 13.29 -6.61
N GLN A 432 29.19 12.09 -6.49
CA GLN A 432 29.53 10.91 -7.28
C GLN A 432 28.76 10.85 -8.61
N ASN A 433 27.72 11.66 -8.79
CA ASN A 433 26.95 11.68 -10.04
C ASN A 433 27.75 12.38 -11.14
N GLU A 434 27.66 11.90 -12.37
CA GLU A 434 28.25 12.58 -13.52
C GLU A 434 27.57 13.94 -13.77
N ASP A 435 26.24 13.97 -13.70
CA ASP A 435 25.46 15.20 -13.82
C ASP A 435 25.28 15.86 -12.46
N GLN A 436 25.89 17.04 -12.29
CA GLN A 436 25.83 17.83 -11.06
C GLN A 436 24.69 18.86 -11.06
N ARG A 437 23.85 18.93 -12.11
CA ARG A 437 22.74 19.88 -12.17
C ARG A 437 21.73 19.54 -11.08
N ASN A 438 21.28 20.58 -10.36
CA ASN A 438 20.22 20.39 -9.37
C ASN A 438 18.85 20.13 -10.07
N SER A 439 17.91 19.54 -9.33
CA SER A 439 16.59 19.19 -9.84
C SER A 439 15.79 20.40 -10.31
N MET A 440 15.96 21.56 -9.68
CA MET A 440 15.26 22.79 -10.02
C MET A 440 15.69 23.35 -11.38
N ASN A 441 16.98 23.28 -11.70
CA ASN A 441 17.52 23.69 -12.99
C ASN A 441 16.97 22.77 -14.10
N SER A 442 17.02 21.46 -13.89
CA SER A 442 16.49 20.48 -14.85
C SER A 442 14.98 20.68 -15.08
N THR A 443 14.23 20.90 -14.01
CA THR A 443 12.78 21.17 -14.06
C THR A 443 12.48 22.45 -14.83
N THR A 444 13.15 23.54 -14.49
CA THR A 444 12.88 24.86 -15.10
C THR A 444 13.27 24.87 -16.58
N ASN A 445 14.40 24.24 -16.94
CA ASN A 445 14.82 24.08 -18.33
C ASN A 445 13.83 23.24 -19.14
N LEU A 446 13.34 22.13 -18.57
CA LEU A 446 12.34 21.28 -19.19
C LEU A 446 11.03 22.02 -19.46
N LEU A 447 10.54 22.76 -18.47
CA LEU A 447 9.32 23.56 -18.61
C LEU A 447 9.47 24.63 -19.69
N ALA A 448 10.63 25.29 -19.75
CA ALA A 448 10.93 26.26 -20.80
C ALA A 448 11.02 25.62 -22.20
N LYS A 449 11.62 24.42 -22.32
CA LYS A 449 11.62 23.63 -23.57
C LYS A 449 10.22 23.26 -24.04
N ALA A 450 9.33 22.97 -23.10
CA ALA A 450 7.92 22.69 -23.36
C ALA A 450 7.07 23.97 -23.54
N GLY A 451 7.68 25.16 -23.63
CA GLY A 451 6.99 26.41 -23.94
C GLY A 451 6.17 26.99 -22.78
N PHE A 452 6.49 26.64 -21.53
CA PHE A 452 5.85 27.25 -20.37
C PHE A 452 6.62 28.47 -19.86
N ASP A 453 5.89 29.51 -19.51
CA ASP A 453 6.38 30.56 -18.61
C ASP A 453 6.29 30.08 -17.16
N VAL A 454 7.43 30.00 -16.48
CA VAL A 454 7.53 29.48 -15.12
C VAL A 454 7.32 30.59 -14.09
N VAL A 455 6.34 30.38 -13.22
CA VAL A 455 6.04 31.25 -12.07
C VAL A 455 6.40 30.52 -10.79
N TYR A 456 7.05 31.21 -9.85
CA TYR A 456 7.35 30.68 -8.52
C TYR A 456 6.43 31.30 -7.47
N PRO A 457 6.04 30.56 -6.43
CA PRO A 457 5.36 31.15 -5.28
C PRO A 457 6.28 32.12 -4.54
N LYS A 458 5.71 33.13 -3.89
CA LYS A 458 6.47 34.09 -3.08
C LYS A 458 7.20 33.37 -1.94
N ASN A 459 8.43 33.78 -1.68
CA ASN A 459 9.29 33.25 -0.61
C ASN A 459 9.38 31.70 -0.58
N PRO A 460 9.72 31.05 -1.71
CA PRO A 460 9.65 29.59 -1.82
C PRO A 460 10.54 28.89 -0.78
N GLY A 461 11.67 29.50 -0.41
CA GLY A 461 12.56 28.98 0.64
C GLY A 461 11.95 28.87 2.05
N ALA A 462 10.78 29.46 2.31
CA ALA A 462 10.04 29.37 3.57
C ALA A 462 8.85 28.37 3.50
N LEU A 463 8.53 27.84 2.32
CA LEU A 463 7.37 26.99 2.09
C LEU A 463 7.69 25.50 2.29
N CYS A 464 6.74 24.77 2.88
CA CYS A 464 6.81 23.32 3.06
C CYS A 464 5.40 22.73 3.01
N CYS A 465 5.27 21.50 2.52
CA CYS A 465 4.01 20.73 2.57
C CYS A 465 3.62 20.25 3.98
N GLY A 466 4.47 20.45 4.98
CA GLY A 466 4.23 20.01 6.36
C GLY A 466 4.45 18.51 6.60
N GLN A 467 4.79 17.73 5.58
CA GLN A 467 5.01 16.28 5.67
C GLN A 467 6.01 15.85 6.77
N PRO A 468 7.15 16.54 7.00
CA PRO A 468 8.08 16.15 8.06
C PRO A 468 7.41 16.12 9.45
N TRP A 469 6.59 17.11 9.77
CA TRP A 469 5.86 17.19 11.05
C TRP A 469 4.76 16.15 11.15
N GLY A 470 3.91 16.03 10.12
CA GLY A 470 2.85 15.03 10.09
C GLY A 470 3.40 13.61 10.26
N SER A 471 4.55 13.32 9.66
CA SER A 471 5.18 12.00 9.76
C SER A 471 5.67 11.63 11.17
N LEU A 472 5.99 12.65 11.97
CA LEU A 472 6.50 12.54 13.35
C LEU A 472 5.40 12.73 14.41
N GLY A 473 4.13 12.92 14.00
CA GLY A 473 3.00 13.10 14.90
C GLY A 473 2.68 14.56 15.27
N PHE A 474 3.40 15.53 14.72
CA PHE A 474 3.17 16.97 14.95
C PHE A 474 2.15 17.54 13.93
N HIS A 475 0.95 16.97 13.88
CA HIS A 475 -0.05 17.26 12.83
C HIS A 475 -0.44 18.75 12.74
N ALA A 476 -0.58 19.45 13.87
CA ALA A 476 -0.91 20.87 13.88
C ALA A 476 0.13 21.71 13.13
N ASN A 477 1.42 21.55 13.47
CA ASN A 477 2.51 22.24 12.77
C ASN A 477 2.58 21.89 11.28
N GLY A 478 2.32 20.61 10.94
CA GLY A 478 2.25 20.18 9.55
C GLY A 478 1.11 20.87 8.79
N ASN A 479 -0.05 21.03 9.41
CA ASN A 479 -1.20 21.71 8.82
C ASN A 479 -0.98 23.23 8.70
N ASP A 480 -0.34 23.86 9.68
CA ASP A 480 0.01 25.28 9.62
C ASP A 480 0.91 25.56 8.40
N LYS A 481 1.97 24.76 8.21
CA LYS A 481 2.84 24.87 7.03
C LYS A 481 2.11 24.60 5.72
N LEU A 482 1.19 23.64 5.69
CA LEU A 482 0.37 23.35 4.52
C LEU A 482 -0.57 24.52 4.18
N SER A 483 -1.12 25.21 5.19
CA SER A 483 -1.95 26.41 5.00
C SER A 483 -1.14 27.59 4.46
N GLU A 484 0.07 27.81 4.97
CA GLU A 484 0.99 28.82 4.41
C GLU A 484 1.34 28.54 2.94
N LEU A 485 1.60 27.26 2.62
CA LEU A 485 1.82 26.83 1.24
C LEU A 485 0.59 27.07 0.38
N ASN A 486 -0.60 26.69 0.86
CA ASN A 486 -1.87 26.89 0.16
C ASN A 486 -2.07 28.35 -0.25
N LYS A 487 -1.86 29.29 0.68
CA LYS A 487 -1.96 30.73 0.40
C LYS A 487 -1.00 31.17 -0.71
N ALA A 488 0.26 30.72 -0.64
CA ALA A 488 1.27 31.09 -1.62
C ALA A 488 1.00 30.49 -3.01
N LEU A 489 0.50 29.26 -3.06
CA LEU A 489 0.12 28.60 -4.32
C LEU A 489 -1.14 29.21 -4.93
N LEU A 490 -2.14 29.58 -4.13
CA LEU A 490 -3.34 30.25 -4.62
C LEU A 490 -3.02 31.60 -5.27
N GLU A 491 -2.12 32.36 -4.64
CA GLU A 491 -1.62 33.62 -5.22
C GLU A 491 -0.84 33.38 -6.52
N ALA A 492 0.13 32.46 -6.51
CA ALA A 492 0.97 32.19 -7.67
C ALA A 492 0.20 31.62 -8.87
N SER A 493 -0.85 30.84 -8.60
CA SER A 493 -1.71 30.23 -9.63
C SER A 493 -2.82 31.16 -10.16
N GLU A 494 -2.87 32.42 -9.72
CA GLU A 494 -3.97 33.35 -10.02
C GLU A 494 -5.35 32.72 -9.65
N ASN A 495 -5.49 32.25 -8.40
CA ASN A 495 -6.67 31.55 -7.88
C ASN A 495 -7.00 30.23 -8.61
N GLY A 496 -5.99 29.43 -8.94
CA GLY A 496 -6.16 28.10 -9.56
C GLY A 496 -6.25 28.12 -11.10
N LYS A 497 -6.06 29.29 -11.73
CA LYS A 497 -6.05 29.44 -13.18
C LYS A 497 -4.91 28.67 -13.85
N TYR A 498 -3.74 28.60 -13.21
CA TYR A 498 -2.58 27.87 -13.75
C TYR A 498 -2.30 26.58 -12.97
N PRO A 499 -1.87 25.51 -13.66
CA PRO A 499 -1.47 24.27 -13.00
C PRO A 499 -0.24 24.50 -12.13
N VAL A 500 -0.19 23.82 -10.98
CA VAL A 500 0.97 23.77 -10.08
C VAL A 500 1.70 22.46 -10.29
N VAL A 501 2.98 22.50 -10.65
CA VAL A 501 3.82 21.30 -10.74
C VAL A 501 4.73 21.20 -9.51
N CYS A 502 4.69 20.05 -8.85
CA CYS A 502 5.51 19.74 -7.69
C CYS A 502 6.59 18.71 -8.07
N ASP A 503 7.85 19.02 -7.75
CA ASP A 503 8.99 18.17 -8.10
C ASP A 503 9.18 16.94 -7.19
N THR A 504 8.32 16.72 -6.20
CA THR A 504 8.44 15.57 -5.29
C THR A 504 7.06 15.00 -4.99
N SER A 505 6.81 13.75 -5.39
CA SER A 505 5.47 13.15 -5.32
C SER A 505 4.89 13.01 -3.89
N PRO A 506 5.68 12.75 -2.82
CA PRO A 506 5.14 12.84 -1.46
C PRO A 506 4.56 14.20 -1.07
N CYS A 507 5.14 15.30 -1.59
CA CYS A 507 4.65 16.64 -1.33
C CYS A 507 3.39 16.95 -2.13
N ALA A 508 3.31 16.47 -3.39
CA ALA A 508 2.11 16.55 -4.21
C ALA A 508 0.94 15.79 -3.57
N LEU A 509 1.18 14.55 -3.12
CA LEU A 509 0.18 13.75 -2.39
C LEU A 509 -0.30 14.46 -1.12
N ARG A 510 0.61 15.07 -0.36
CA ARG A 510 0.27 15.83 0.85
C ARG A 510 -0.52 17.11 0.55
N ALA A 511 -0.41 17.66 -0.64
CA ALA A 511 -1.16 18.83 -1.09
C ALA A 511 -2.44 18.45 -1.86
N ASP A 512 -2.75 17.15 -2.00
CA ASP A 512 -3.93 16.67 -2.71
C ASP A 512 -5.15 16.66 -1.77
N PRO A 513 -6.21 17.44 -2.06
CA PRO A 513 -7.42 17.51 -1.22
C PRO A 513 -8.13 16.16 -1.04
N LYS A 514 -7.88 15.17 -1.91
CA LYS A 514 -8.48 13.82 -1.79
C LYS A 514 -7.88 12.99 -0.67
N PHE A 515 -6.65 13.27 -0.26
CA PHE A 515 -5.89 12.44 0.69
C PHE A 515 -5.72 13.08 2.07
N GLU A 516 -5.86 14.39 2.15
CA GLU A 516 -5.87 15.13 3.42
C GLU A 516 -7.30 15.51 3.81
N GLY A 517 -7.56 15.64 5.12
CA GLY A 517 -8.87 16.05 5.61
C GLY A 517 -9.31 17.37 4.97
N ARG A 518 -10.61 17.46 4.60
CA ARG A 518 -11.20 18.61 3.89
C ARG A 518 -10.75 19.95 4.49
N GLY A 519 -10.33 20.90 3.63
CA GLY A 519 -10.21 22.33 3.97
C GLY A 519 -8.82 22.91 4.20
N VAL A 520 -7.72 22.18 3.98
CA VAL A 520 -6.34 22.73 4.17
C VAL A 520 -5.71 23.24 2.87
N VAL A 521 -5.97 22.57 1.73
CA VAL A 521 -5.60 23.04 0.40
C VAL A 521 -6.88 23.35 -0.38
N ASP A 522 -6.92 24.50 -1.03
CA ASP A 522 -8.07 24.98 -1.79
C ASP A 522 -8.30 24.13 -3.05
N ASP A 523 -9.53 23.66 -3.26
CA ASP A 523 -9.90 22.77 -4.38
C ASP A 523 -9.65 23.39 -5.76
N ARG A 524 -9.50 24.71 -5.85
CA ARG A 524 -9.13 25.42 -7.08
C ARG A 524 -7.69 25.14 -7.50
N ILE A 525 -6.80 24.81 -6.55
CA ILE A 525 -5.38 24.59 -6.84
C ILE A 525 -5.21 23.19 -7.43
N GLN A 526 -4.76 23.13 -8.68
CA GLN A 526 -4.47 21.88 -9.36
C GLN A 526 -2.99 21.53 -9.20
N VAL A 527 -2.67 20.72 -8.17
CA VAL A 527 -1.31 20.22 -7.94
C VAL A 527 -1.09 18.92 -8.72
N TYR A 528 -0.06 18.91 -9.56
CA TYR A 528 0.39 17.75 -10.31
C TYR A 528 1.76 17.30 -9.79
N ASP A 529 1.94 15.98 -9.62
CA ASP A 529 3.28 15.42 -9.45
C ASP A 529 4.05 15.36 -10.78
N GLN A 530 5.33 15.00 -10.74
CA GLN A 530 6.15 14.92 -11.95
C GLN A 530 5.57 13.98 -13.02
N ALA A 531 5.07 12.82 -12.63
CA ALA A 531 4.60 11.79 -13.57
C ALA A 531 3.30 12.23 -14.25
N GLN A 532 2.35 12.71 -13.46
CA GLN A 532 1.07 13.21 -13.95
C GLN A 532 1.25 14.44 -14.84
N PHE A 533 2.10 15.39 -14.44
CA PHE A 533 2.36 16.58 -15.23
C PHE A 533 3.06 16.23 -16.55
N ALA A 534 4.07 15.36 -16.51
CA ALA A 534 4.77 14.91 -17.70
C ALA A 534 3.83 14.23 -18.70
N HIS A 535 3.07 13.25 -18.22
CA HIS A 535 2.12 12.50 -19.05
C HIS A 535 1.03 13.39 -19.66
N LYS A 536 0.53 14.37 -18.91
CA LYS A 536 -0.59 15.22 -19.35
C LYS A 536 -0.15 16.38 -20.25
N PHE A 537 1.03 16.96 -20.02
CA PHE A 537 1.41 18.23 -20.63
C PHE A 537 2.76 18.21 -21.36
N LEU A 538 3.71 17.37 -20.95
CA LEU A 538 5.07 17.43 -21.49
C LEU A 538 5.28 16.51 -22.70
N LEU A 539 4.71 15.29 -22.69
CA LEU A 539 4.93 14.33 -23.76
C LEU A 539 4.50 14.87 -25.15
N ASP A 540 3.42 15.66 -25.20
CA ASP A 540 2.92 16.24 -26.46
C ASP A 540 3.67 17.50 -26.90
N ARG A 541 4.40 18.15 -25.99
CA ARG A 541 5.11 19.43 -26.19
C ARG A 541 6.61 19.27 -26.46
N LEU A 542 7.12 18.06 -26.34
CA LEU A 542 8.54 17.76 -26.44
C LEU A 542 8.81 16.75 -27.54
N THR A 543 9.93 16.92 -28.23
CA THR A 543 10.50 15.86 -29.08
C THR A 543 11.48 15.07 -28.22
N ILE A 544 11.10 13.85 -27.83
CA ILE A 544 11.88 13.00 -26.93
C ILE A 544 12.75 12.03 -27.74
N LYS A 545 14.07 12.10 -27.54
CA LYS A 545 15.05 11.14 -28.05
C LYS A 545 15.06 9.90 -27.16
N LYS A 546 14.26 8.92 -27.54
CA LYS A 546 14.14 7.63 -26.84
C LYS A 546 15.47 6.86 -26.85
N SER A 547 15.89 6.39 -25.68
CA SER A 547 17.11 5.58 -25.50
C SER A 547 16.83 4.08 -25.66
N SER A 548 17.82 3.33 -26.14
CA SER A 548 17.81 1.86 -26.15
C SER A 548 18.36 1.23 -24.85
N GLU A 549 19.02 2.04 -24.01
CA GLU A 549 19.57 1.64 -22.71
C GLU A 549 18.43 1.24 -21.74
N PRO A 550 18.54 0.09 -21.04
CA PRO A 550 17.55 -0.30 -20.04
C PRO A 550 17.49 0.70 -18.87
N LEU A 551 16.28 1.12 -18.53
CA LEU A 551 15.97 2.06 -17.46
C LEU A 551 15.26 1.35 -16.31
N ALA A 552 15.85 1.38 -15.12
CA ALA A 552 15.19 0.90 -13.91
C ALA A 552 14.15 1.93 -13.42
N LEU A 553 12.89 1.53 -13.24
CA LEU A 553 11.82 2.41 -12.79
C LEU A 553 11.36 2.04 -11.39
N HIS A 554 11.47 2.99 -10.46
CA HIS A 554 10.85 2.88 -9.14
C HIS A 554 9.59 3.75 -9.05
N ILE A 555 8.42 3.12 -9.05
CA ILE A 555 7.15 3.79 -8.81
C ILE A 555 7.01 4.04 -7.31
N THR A 556 7.09 5.30 -6.89
CA THR A 556 7.10 5.66 -5.48
C THR A 556 5.77 5.38 -4.79
N CYS A 557 5.83 5.18 -3.47
CA CYS A 557 4.66 4.92 -2.65
C CYS A 557 3.56 6.00 -2.74
N SER A 558 3.94 7.26 -2.98
CA SER A 558 3.01 8.37 -3.21
C SER A 558 2.30 8.26 -4.55
N THR A 559 3.04 7.99 -5.62
CA THR A 559 2.47 7.81 -6.96
C THR A 559 1.51 6.63 -7.03
N GLN A 560 1.84 5.50 -6.39
CA GLN A 560 0.93 4.34 -6.28
C GLN A 560 -0.37 4.72 -5.57
N LYS A 561 -0.30 5.47 -4.47
CA LYS A 561 -1.49 5.91 -3.71
C LYS A 561 -2.39 6.84 -4.52
N GLN A 562 -1.81 7.65 -5.40
CA GLN A 562 -2.57 8.54 -6.30
C GLN A 562 -3.10 7.81 -7.54
N GLY A 563 -2.78 6.52 -7.73
CA GLY A 563 -3.16 5.76 -8.93
C GLY A 563 -2.45 6.23 -10.20
N LEU A 564 -1.23 6.75 -10.07
CA LEU A 564 -0.45 7.35 -11.16
C LEU A 564 0.58 6.39 -11.77
N ASP A 565 0.50 5.10 -11.46
CA ASP A 565 1.39 4.03 -11.92
C ASP A 565 1.53 4.02 -13.45
N ASN A 566 0.39 4.02 -14.14
CA ASN A 566 0.35 3.98 -15.61
C ASN A 566 0.92 5.25 -16.24
N ALA A 567 0.66 6.41 -15.64
CA ALA A 567 1.22 7.68 -16.12
C ALA A 567 2.76 7.68 -15.97
N MET A 568 3.27 7.23 -14.83
CA MET A 568 4.71 7.14 -14.59
C MET A 568 5.39 6.12 -15.51
N LYS A 569 4.73 4.97 -15.77
CA LYS A 569 5.21 3.96 -16.71
C LYS A 569 5.24 4.49 -18.15
N ALA A 570 4.18 5.15 -18.62
CA ALA A 570 4.11 5.71 -19.96
C ALA A 570 5.21 6.76 -20.20
N VAL A 571 5.51 7.61 -19.20
CA VAL A 571 6.63 8.56 -19.28
C VAL A 571 7.98 7.84 -19.35
N ALA A 572 8.18 6.77 -18.57
CA ALA A 572 9.40 5.95 -18.65
C ALA A 572 9.57 5.29 -20.03
N GLU A 573 8.47 4.81 -20.61
CA GLU A 573 8.46 4.19 -21.95
C GLU A 573 8.64 5.21 -23.08
N ALA A 574 8.34 6.49 -22.85
CA ALA A 574 8.71 7.56 -23.77
C ALA A 574 10.23 7.84 -23.73
N ILE A 575 10.85 7.66 -22.56
CA ILE A 575 12.29 7.88 -22.32
C ILE A 575 13.15 6.70 -22.83
N SER A 576 12.75 5.46 -22.57
CA SER A 576 13.51 4.25 -22.93
C SER A 576 12.65 3.19 -23.60
N SER A 577 13.21 2.45 -24.56
CA SER A 577 12.57 1.27 -25.14
C SER A 577 12.53 0.05 -24.22
N LYS A 578 13.31 0.06 -23.13
CA LYS A 578 13.44 -1.05 -22.19
C LYS A 578 13.27 -0.52 -20.76
N VAL A 579 12.07 -0.65 -20.20
CA VAL A 579 11.77 -0.23 -18.82
C VAL A 579 11.69 -1.46 -17.93
N VAL A 580 12.49 -1.48 -16.87
CA VAL A 580 12.54 -2.56 -15.87
C VAL A 580 11.90 -2.07 -14.58
N ILE A 581 10.81 -2.70 -14.14
CA ILE A 581 10.14 -2.38 -12.86
C ILE A 581 10.36 -3.55 -11.90
N PRO A 582 11.17 -3.38 -10.83
CA PRO A 582 11.43 -4.45 -9.87
C PRO A 582 10.16 -4.86 -9.10
N ALA A 583 9.65 -6.06 -9.36
CA ALA A 583 8.35 -6.52 -8.82
C ALA A 583 8.30 -6.57 -7.28
N GLU A 584 9.43 -6.87 -6.63
CA GLU A 584 9.49 -7.00 -5.17
C GLU A 584 9.81 -5.68 -4.44
N VAL A 585 10.12 -4.61 -5.17
CA VAL A 585 10.52 -3.31 -4.60
C VAL A 585 9.36 -2.31 -4.68
N THR A 586 8.41 -2.46 -3.77
CA THR A 586 7.22 -1.60 -3.70
C THR A 586 7.44 -0.32 -2.89
N CYS A 587 8.35 -0.35 -1.91
CA CYS A 587 8.73 0.81 -1.09
C CYS A 587 10.25 0.84 -0.96
N CYS A 588 10.87 2.02 -1.11
CA CYS A 588 12.31 2.17 -0.92
C CYS A 588 12.76 2.13 0.56
N GLY A 589 11.84 2.12 1.51
CA GLY A 589 12.13 2.16 2.95
C GLY A 589 12.65 3.51 3.48
N PHE A 590 12.81 4.52 2.61
CA PHE A 590 13.46 5.78 2.96
C PHE A 590 12.52 6.80 3.64
N ALA A 591 11.26 6.87 3.22
CA ALA A 591 10.16 7.65 3.81
C ALA A 591 10.60 8.96 4.51
N GLY A 592 10.95 9.97 3.72
CA GLY A 592 11.46 11.24 4.25
C GLY A 592 12.89 11.08 4.75
N SER A 593 13.11 11.09 6.06
CA SER A 593 14.44 10.95 6.68
C SER A 593 14.75 9.55 7.22
N LYS A 594 13.80 8.60 7.11
CA LYS A 594 13.92 7.27 7.72
C LYS A 594 15.14 6.50 7.21
N GLY A 595 15.44 6.56 5.92
CA GLY A 595 16.62 5.88 5.37
C GLY A 595 17.96 6.43 5.87
N PHE A 596 17.96 7.64 6.45
CA PHE A 596 19.14 8.20 7.10
C PHE A 596 19.27 7.77 8.57
N THR A 597 18.15 7.63 9.28
CA THR A 597 18.13 7.30 10.71
C THR A 597 18.02 5.80 10.98
N GLN A 598 17.48 5.03 10.04
CA GLN A 598 17.27 3.58 10.07
C GLN A 598 17.69 2.98 8.72
N PRO A 599 18.99 3.07 8.35
CA PRO A 599 19.49 2.57 7.07
C PRO A 599 19.23 1.08 6.85
N GLU A 600 19.10 0.29 7.90
CA GLU A 600 18.73 -1.12 7.87
C GLU A 600 17.34 -1.36 7.28
N LEU A 601 16.39 -0.42 7.44
CA LEU A 601 15.07 -0.50 6.83
C LEU A 601 15.16 -0.30 5.31
N ASN A 602 15.96 0.65 4.86
CA ASN A 602 16.23 0.87 3.43
C ASN A 602 16.93 -0.36 2.81
N ALA A 603 17.92 -0.93 3.51
CA ALA A 603 18.61 -2.13 3.06
C ALA A 603 17.65 -3.35 2.98
N ALA A 604 16.81 -3.56 3.99
CA ALA A 604 15.83 -4.64 3.98
C ALA A 604 14.79 -4.48 2.86
N ALA A 605 14.34 -3.26 2.60
CA ALA A 605 13.37 -2.94 1.56
C ALA A 605 13.91 -3.12 0.15
N LEU A 606 15.21 -2.90 -0.06
CA LEU A 606 15.88 -2.96 -1.37
C LEU A 606 16.74 -4.22 -1.55
N LYS A 607 16.56 -5.24 -0.71
CA LYS A 607 17.40 -6.45 -0.69
C LYS A 607 17.51 -7.13 -2.06
N THR A 608 16.43 -7.16 -2.84
CA THR A 608 16.38 -7.82 -4.16
C THR A 608 16.57 -6.86 -5.34
N LEU A 609 16.83 -5.57 -5.07
CA LEU A 609 16.92 -4.53 -6.10
C LEU A 609 18.02 -4.83 -7.14
N ASN A 610 19.24 -5.17 -6.70
CA ASN A 610 20.39 -5.36 -7.59
C ASN A 610 20.15 -6.43 -8.65
N ALA A 611 19.67 -7.60 -8.23
CA ALA A 611 19.33 -8.68 -9.15
C ALA A 611 18.19 -8.30 -10.10
N ALA A 612 17.22 -7.52 -9.62
CA ALA A 612 16.05 -7.14 -10.41
C ALA A 612 16.32 -6.07 -11.48
N ILE A 613 17.45 -5.35 -11.40
CA ILE A 613 17.81 -4.28 -12.34
C ILE A 613 19.11 -4.56 -13.10
N GLU A 614 19.57 -5.80 -13.10
CA GLU A 614 20.76 -6.20 -13.82
C GLU A 614 20.69 -5.75 -15.29
N GLY A 615 21.77 -5.10 -15.76
CA GLY A 615 21.84 -4.52 -17.11
C GLY A 615 21.22 -3.12 -17.27
N CYS A 616 20.64 -2.52 -16.22
CA CYS A 616 20.20 -1.12 -16.27
C CYS A 616 21.39 -0.16 -16.06
N GLY A 617 21.55 0.81 -16.96
CA GLY A 617 22.59 1.85 -16.84
C GLY A 617 22.21 3.00 -15.89
N THR A 618 20.91 3.24 -15.70
CA THR A 618 20.39 4.30 -14.84
C THR A 618 19.01 3.94 -14.29
N GLY A 619 18.60 4.64 -13.23
CA GLY A 619 17.29 4.52 -12.62
C GLY A 619 16.49 5.81 -12.68
N MET A 620 15.17 5.68 -12.55
CA MET A 620 14.22 6.78 -12.48
C MET A 620 13.31 6.65 -11.26
N SER A 621 13.11 7.77 -10.57
CA SER A 621 12.17 7.95 -9.46
C SER A 621 11.62 9.37 -9.50
N ASN A 622 10.71 9.74 -8.61
CA ASN A 622 10.13 11.10 -8.53
C ASN A 622 10.11 11.66 -7.11
N SER A 623 11.08 11.24 -6.32
CA SER A 623 11.30 11.69 -4.94
C SER A 623 12.77 11.60 -4.61
N ARG A 624 13.39 12.73 -4.26
CA ARG A 624 14.83 12.83 -3.99
C ARG A 624 15.35 11.84 -2.96
N THR A 625 14.58 11.60 -1.90
CA THR A 625 14.94 10.64 -0.85
C THR A 625 14.89 9.18 -1.33
N CYS A 626 13.98 8.87 -2.26
CA CYS A 626 13.96 7.55 -2.91
C CYS A 626 15.16 7.40 -3.85
N GLU A 627 15.47 8.44 -4.64
CA GLU A 627 16.65 8.48 -5.52
C GLU A 627 17.94 8.18 -4.76
N ILE A 628 18.14 8.81 -3.59
CA ILE A 628 19.30 8.57 -2.72
C ILE A 628 19.35 7.12 -2.24
N GLY A 629 18.23 6.60 -1.71
CA GLY A 629 18.16 5.22 -1.19
C GLY A 629 18.39 4.16 -2.27
N LEU A 630 17.79 4.35 -3.45
CA LEU A 630 17.93 3.43 -4.59
C LEU A 630 19.35 3.47 -5.14
N THR A 631 19.92 4.67 -5.34
CA THR A 631 21.30 4.84 -5.82
C THR A 631 22.28 4.17 -4.87
N ARG A 632 22.11 4.39 -3.56
CA ARG A 632 22.96 3.79 -2.53
C ARG A 632 22.97 2.27 -2.58
N MET A 633 21.81 1.65 -2.79
CA MET A 633 21.68 0.19 -2.73
C MET A 633 22.00 -0.48 -4.07
N SER A 634 21.76 0.22 -5.18
CA SER A 634 21.98 -0.33 -6.52
C SER A 634 23.36 -0.05 -7.11
N GLY A 635 24.02 1.03 -6.69
CA GLY A 635 25.25 1.51 -7.30
C GLY A 635 25.05 2.25 -8.63
N ILE A 636 23.86 2.23 -9.23
CA ILE A 636 23.52 3.03 -10.42
C ILE A 636 22.80 4.31 -10.00
N THR A 637 22.97 5.39 -10.77
CA THR A 637 22.33 6.66 -10.46
C THR A 637 20.83 6.60 -10.73
N TYR A 638 20.02 6.89 -9.70
CA TYR A 638 18.60 7.17 -9.84
C TYR A 638 18.37 8.68 -9.86
N ASP A 639 17.75 9.17 -10.94
CA ASP A 639 17.41 10.58 -11.13
C ASP A 639 15.91 10.81 -11.27
N SER A 640 15.49 12.07 -11.21
CA SER A 640 14.09 12.45 -11.32
C SER A 640 13.55 12.27 -12.76
N ILE A 641 12.24 12.09 -12.90
CA ILE A 641 11.55 12.08 -14.20
C ILE A 641 11.93 13.31 -15.04
N PHE A 642 11.88 14.50 -14.42
CA PHE A 642 12.21 15.74 -15.11
C PHE A 642 13.67 15.85 -15.51
N HIS A 643 14.59 15.23 -14.77
CA HIS A 643 15.99 15.21 -15.15
C HIS A 643 16.23 14.37 -16.42
N HIS A 644 15.63 13.18 -16.51
CA HIS A 644 15.67 12.34 -17.71
C HIS A 644 15.05 13.06 -18.92
N LEU A 645 13.84 13.60 -18.76
CA LEU A 645 13.17 14.34 -19.83
C LEU A 645 13.98 15.56 -20.27
N ASP A 646 14.55 16.35 -19.36
CA ASP A 646 15.38 17.49 -19.73
C ASP A 646 16.60 17.07 -20.57
N ARG A 647 17.27 15.98 -20.21
CA ARG A 647 18.44 15.46 -20.96
C ARG A 647 18.08 14.94 -22.34
N GLN A 648 16.91 14.33 -22.48
CA GLN A 648 16.53 13.56 -23.67
C GLN A 648 15.49 14.25 -24.53
N SER A 649 15.14 15.50 -24.26
CA SER A 649 14.16 16.23 -25.07
C SER A 649 14.67 17.53 -25.65
N LEU A 650 14.11 17.86 -26.81
CA LEU A 650 14.20 19.15 -27.47
C LEU A 650 12.82 19.80 -27.53
N PRO A 651 12.75 21.15 -27.66
CA PRO A 651 11.51 21.82 -28.01
C PRO A 651 10.92 21.23 -29.29
N LYS A 652 9.61 21.00 -29.33
CA LYS A 652 8.93 20.51 -30.52
C LYS A 652 8.91 21.60 -31.59
N SER A 653 9.69 21.44 -32.66
CA SER A 653 9.70 22.36 -33.81
C SER A 653 8.45 22.16 -34.67
N GLN A 654 7.95 23.22 -35.31
CA GLN A 654 6.95 23.09 -36.37
C GLN A 654 7.52 22.21 -37.49
N SER A 655 6.85 21.12 -37.82
CA SER A 655 6.85 20.64 -39.20
C SER A 655 6.04 21.66 -40.00
N ALA A 656 6.66 22.29 -41.00
CA ALA A 656 5.91 23.05 -42.00
C ALA A 656 4.86 22.11 -42.65
N PRO A 657 3.67 22.63 -43.02
CA PRO A 657 2.59 21.82 -43.56
C PRO A 657 2.98 21.02 -44.80
#